data_AF-A0A7S4KK30-F1
#
_entry.id   AF-A0A7S4KK30-F1
#
_cell.length_a   1.000
_cell.length_b   1.000
_cell.length_c   1.000
_cell.angle_alpha   90.00
_cell.angle_beta   90.00
_cell.angle_gamma   90.00
#
_symmetry.space_group_name_H-M   'P 1'
#
loop_
_entity.id
_entity.type
_entity.pdbx_description
1 polymer ?
#
loop_
_entity_poly.entity_id
_entity_poly.type
_entity_poly.pdbx_seq_one_letter_code
_entity_poly.pdbx_strand_id
1 'polypeptide(L)'
;AENVPKTLPLDVLRQLQKAELHCHLDGSIRVSTVIDLAKEQGVKVPDETIEGLSKIVKVGPSCQSLEEYLLAFEITLSVLQVRYALTRAMFEVCEDAKKDGVSYIEVRFSPVLHTQKGLTVSQVMEAVCAGQFLAERKLGIVVRVIVCGMRHMPPSVSLQMAEMAWRYKNEGVCGFDLAGPEAGFQASKHKQAFSLIRSRCLNVTLHSGEGAGWESVEDSIVTCGVHRIGHAVRLVENRKLLEVVANRRIAIESCPTSNFQTKAIESLDKHPIRTFFDNGIVVVPCCDNWTVSDVTLSGEYDVIQKNFNFDYIELLRMMDNGFAAAFLLPSYRSQLRRDALLHNLKLVSSLGYDAAKAASHPQFYHLLGLPNSPSFDYFLGKKVADWGKGPVLDLDLISQLPKADLHCTLVGSVRADLVWKGLKERVGKLSQFGVEGETREQFEGFWRGCVDSRRATLTREALQSREMLREGVMQVLQTCFEDGVIYVELALRPFSHSSSGKMTPEEVIEVALDAITEFKKHHPQFWCGLLPHISLALDDPVAINKIATITIEYFTKGTSLCGMGFYGHGELREDDYKFYLSIFKKLTKNHVPVSIQAGMSNEKNVIPALQLGGARRLSGGTRIHQVPRLMTHLATHSIPLEIGLTDIFEEHEKQSWIQNGSSLRLFLDFQIPLIVCSFRRKRSLSEEFLEMVKACSLDAFETFTLIANGFYFNFQPYEVRKEIFDCARKMLAKVLKDRGITSLGKRVWCV
;
A
#
# COMPACT_ATOMS: atom_id res chain seq x y z
N ALA A 1 33.62 10.64 -11.94
CA ALA A 1 34.13 9.44 -12.63
C ALA A 1 33.24 9.23 -13.86
N GLU A 2 33.72 9.61 -15.05
CA GLU A 2 32.88 9.70 -16.27
C GLU A 2 32.86 8.42 -17.13
N ASN A 3 33.42 7.29 -16.67
CA ASN A 3 33.55 6.06 -17.47
C ASN A 3 32.86 4.81 -16.85
N VAL A 4 31.90 4.96 -15.94
CA VAL A 4 31.15 3.79 -15.42
C VAL A 4 30.02 3.43 -16.40
N PRO A 5 29.90 2.17 -16.86
CA PRO A 5 28.81 1.72 -17.71
C PRO A 5 27.44 1.99 -17.07
N LYS A 6 26.44 2.35 -17.88
CA LYS A 6 25.06 2.51 -17.38
C LYS A 6 24.40 1.18 -16.99
N THR A 7 24.84 0.09 -17.60
CA THR A 7 24.29 -1.26 -17.46
C THR A 7 25.21 -2.18 -16.65
N LEU A 8 24.69 -3.32 -16.22
CA LEU A 8 25.42 -4.34 -15.47
C LEU A 8 25.60 -5.60 -16.34
N PRO A 9 26.82 -6.18 -16.43
CA PRO A 9 27.02 -7.47 -17.08
C PRO A 9 26.17 -8.59 -16.47
N LEU A 10 25.79 -9.61 -17.26
CA LEU A 10 24.92 -10.70 -16.81
C LEU A 10 25.49 -11.51 -15.63
N ASP A 11 26.80 -11.74 -15.62
CA ASP A 11 27.52 -12.39 -14.51
C ASP A 11 27.48 -11.58 -13.21
N VAL A 12 27.42 -10.24 -13.30
CA VAL A 12 27.17 -9.35 -12.16
C VAL A 12 25.72 -9.42 -11.73
N LEU A 13 24.77 -9.40 -12.68
CA LEU A 13 23.33 -9.55 -12.39
C LEU A 13 23.03 -10.85 -11.63
N ARG A 14 23.70 -11.95 -11.96
CA ARG A 14 23.60 -13.24 -11.24
C ARG A 14 24.05 -13.18 -9.78
N GLN A 15 24.98 -12.30 -9.44
CA GLN A 15 25.53 -12.18 -8.09
C GLN A 15 24.73 -11.23 -7.19
N LEU A 16 23.89 -10.37 -7.76
CA LEU A 16 23.01 -9.48 -7.01
C LEU A 16 21.90 -10.27 -6.32
N GLN A 17 21.54 -9.89 -5.10
CA GLN A 17 20.38 -10.46 -4.42
C GLN A 17 19.08 -9.93 -5.00
N LYS A 18 18.18 -10.85 -5.33
CA LYS A 18 16.89 -10.59 -5.98
C LYS A 18 15.76 -11.36 -5.28
N ALA A 19 14.55 -10.86 -5.43
CA ALA A 19 13.32 -11.56 -5.05
C ALA A 19 12.57 -11.98 -6.32
N GLU A 20 12.14 -13.25 -6.40
CA GLU A 20 11.30 -13.80 -7.47
C GLU A 20 9.88 -13.99 -6.93
N LEU A 21 8.92 -13.21 -7.42
CA LEU A 21 7.56 -13.19 -6.88
C LEU A 21 6.54 -13.89 -7.78
N HIS A 22 6.91 -14.25 -9.01
CA HIS A 22 6.04 -14.87 -10.00
C HIS A 22 6.79 -15.98 -10.74
N CYS A 23 6.77 -17.16 -10.13
CA CYS A 23 7.40 -18.36 -10.66
C CYS A 23 6.47 -19.57 -10.51
N HIS A 24 5.96 -20.12 -11.61
CA HIS A 24 5.16 -21.34 -11.57
C HIS A 24 6.03 -22.58 -11.42
N LEU A 25 5.67 -23.47 -10.50
CA LEU A 25 6.40 -24.71 -10.22
C LEU A 25 6.46 -25.61 -11.44
N ASP A 26 5.29 -25.86 -12.04
CA ASP A 26 5.04 -26.74 -13.18
C ASP A 26 5.61 -26.20 -14.50
N GLY A 27 5.85 -24.89 -14.61
CA GLY A 27 6.55 -24.28 -15.75
C GLY A 27 8.07 -24.12 -15.57
N SER A 28 8.62 -24.49 -14.41
CA SER A 28 10.02 -24.21 -14.05
C SER A 28 10.87 -25.47 -13.79
N ILE A 29 10.33 -26.67 -14.07
CA ILE A 29 11.08 -27.92 -13.89
C ILE A 29 12.14 -28.12 -14.98
N ARG A 30 13.32 -28.63 -14.62
CA ARG A 30 14.39 -28.91 -15.57
C ARG A 30 13.95 -29.96 -16.59
N VAL A 31 14.30 -29.76 -17.86
CA VAL A 31 14.03 -30.75 -18.94
C VAL A 31 14.65 -32.12 -18.61
N SER A 32 15.85 -32.16 -18.04
CA SER A 32 16.49 -33.40 -17.59
C SER A 32 15.66 -34.12 -16.52
N THR A 33 15.08 -33.36 -15.58
CA THR A 33 14.22 -33.92 -14.53
C THR A 33 12.91 -34.46 -15.08
N VAL A 34 12.34 -33.84 -16.12
CA VAL A 34 11.18 -34.40 -16.84
C VAL A 34 11.52 -35.78 -17.41
N ILE A 35 12.66 -35.91 -18.08
CA ILE A 35 13.11 -37.17 -18.68
C ILE A 35 13.36 -38.24 -17.61
N ASP A 36 14.05 -37.88 -16.53
CA ASP A 36 14.32 -38.79 -15.40
C ASP A 36 13.02 -39.32 -14.79
N LEU A 37 12.11 -38.41 -14.43
CA LEU A 37 10.83 -38.75 -13.82
C LEU A 37 9.93 -39.53 -14.79
N ALA A 38 9.96 -39.22 -16.08
CA ALA A 38 9.22 -39.96 -17.09
C ALA A 38 9.67 -41.43 -17.14
N LYS A 39 10.98 -41.68 -17.13
CA LYS A 39 11.57 -43.02 -17.08
C LYS A 39 11.22 -43.76 -15.79
N GLU A 40 11.39 -43.11 -14.64
CA GLU A 40 11.07 -43.69 -13.32
C GLU A 40 9.58 -44.06 -13.19
N GLN A 41 8.69 -43.26 -13.77
CA GLN A 41 7.24 -43.45 -13.65
C GLN A 41 6.61 -44.24 -14.80
N GLY A 42 7.39 -44.59 -15.83
CA GLY A 42 6.88 -45.20 -17.07
C GLY A 42 5.92 -44.29 -17.85
N VAL A 43 6.10 -42.97 -17.76
CA VAL A 43 5.32 -41.97 -18.51
C VAL A 43 5.97 -41.74 -19.86
N LYS A 44 5.18 -41.76 -20.94
CA LYS A 44 5.67 -41.43 -22.28
C LYS A 44 5.70 -39.92 -22.46
N VAL A 45 6.85 -39.41 -22.89
CA VAL A 45 7.05 -38.01 -23.31
C VAL A 45 7.33 -37.97 -24.81
N PRO A 46 7.11 -36.83 -25.49
CA PRO A 46 7.28 -36.73 -26.95
C PRO A 46 8.70 -37.02 -27.45
N ASP A 47 9.70 -36.77 -26.61
CA ASP A 47 11.11 -37.05 -26.89
C ASP A 47 11.84 -37.35 -25.56
N GLU A 48 12.77 -38.31 -25.57
CA GLU A 48 13.51 -38.76 -24.38
C GLU A 48 14.95 -38.19 -24.31
N THR A 49 15.32 -37.36 -25.29
CA THR A 49 16.60 -36.62 -25.33
C THR A 49 16.42 -35.21 -24.80
N ILE A 50 17.47 -34.65 -24.19
CA ILE A 50 17.43 -33.27 -23.67
C ILE A 50 17.19 -32.29 -24.81
N GLU A 51 17.88 -32.46 -25.94
CA GLU A 51 17.78 -31.58 -27.10
C GLU A 51 16.39 -31.62 -27.74
N GLY A 52 15.83 -32.82 -27.92
CA GLY A 52 14.51 -32.99 -28.52
C GLY A 52 13.39 -32.45 -27.64
N LEU A 53 13.39 -32.81 -26.36
CA LEU A 53 12.36 -32.35 -25.42
C LEU A 53 12.46 -30.84 -25.14
N SER A 54 13.68 -30.28 -25.11
CA SER A 54 13.87 -28.83 -24.94
C SER A 54 13.19 -28.02 -26.03
N LYS A 55 13.20 -28.48 -27.29
CA LYS A 55 12.53 -27.77 -28.40
C LYS A 55 11.01 -27.70 -28.27
N ILE A 56 10.44 -28.56 -27.42
CA ILE A 56 8.99 -28.69 -27.22
C ILE A 56 8.57 -27.95 -25.94
N VAL A 57 9.33 -28.13 -24.86
CA VAL A 57 8.99 -27.54 -23.55
C VAL A 57 9.43 -26.08 -23.44
N LYS A 58 10.53 -25.69 -24.08
CA LYS A 58 11.01 -24.31 -24.09
C LYS A 58 10.35 -23.55 -25.24
N VAL A 59 9.52 -22.59 -24.90
CA VAL A 59 8.73 -21.83 -25.86
C VAL A 59 9.56 -20.67 -26.41
N GLY A 60 9.90 -20.76 -27.70
CA GLY A 60 10.66 -19.73 -28.40
C GLY A 60 9.81 -18.52 -28.84
N PRO A 61 10.43 -17.54 -29.52
CA PRO A 61 9.74 -16.35 -30.03
C PRO A 61 8.65 -16.66 -31.08
N SER A 62 8.65 -17.87 -31.63
CA SER A 62 7.72 -18.37 -32.66
C SER A 62 6.35 -18.79 -32.14
N CYS A 63 6.15 -18.86 -30.82
CA CYS A 63 4.83 -19.13 -30.23
C CYS A 63 3.80 -18.12 -30.74
N GLN A 64 2.56 -18.53 -30.98
CA GLN A 64 1.53 -17.67 -31.59
C GLN A 64 0.46 -17.18 -30.60
N SER A 65 0.33 -17.80 -29.43
CA SER A 65 -0.65 -17.37 -28.41
C SER A 65 -0.37 -17.93 -27.01
N LEU A 66 -1.09 -17.41 -26.01
CA LEU A 66 -1.10 -17.95 -24.65
C LEU A 66 -1.54 -19.42 -24.60
N GLU A 67 -2.49 -19.83 -25.44
CA GLU A 67 -2.96 -21.23 -25.48
C GLU A 67 -1.88 -22.18 -25.98
N GLU A 68 -1.11 -21.80 -27.01
CA GLU A 68 0.03 -22.58 -27.49
C GLU A 68 1.12 -22.66 -26.42
N TYR A 69 1.42 -21.54 -25.75
CA TYR A 69 2.38 -21.47 -24.64
C TYR A 69 2.04 -22.48 -23.52
N LEU A 70 0.75 -22.63 -23.20
CA LEU A 70 0.29 -23.54 -22.15
C LEU A 70 0.42 -25.03 -22.51
N LEU A 71 0.62 -25.41 -23.77
CA LEU A 71 0.79 -26.82 -24.17
C LEU A 71 2.04 -27.47 -23.55
N ALA A 72 3.09 -26.69 -23.28
CA ALA A 72 4.29 -27.19 -22.61
C ALA A 72 3.99 -27.76 -21.21
N PHE A 73 2.95 -27.25 -20.54
CA PHE A 73 2.54 -27.71 -19.21
C PHE A 73 1.93 -29.10 -19.24
N GLU A 74 1.33 -29.56 -20.35
CA GLU A 74 0.80 -30.93 -20.43
C GLU A 74 1.91 -31.97 -20.21
N ILE A 75 3.10 -31.68 -20.73
CA ILE A 75 4.27 -32.53 -20.59
C ILE A 75 4.78 -32.51 -19.16
N THR A 76 4.97 -31.32 -18.57
CA THR A 76 5.51 -31.20 -17.21
C THR A 76 4.55 -31.76 -16.17
N LEU A 77 3.24 -31.51 -16.31
CA LEU A 77 2.22 -32.03 -15.42
C LEU A 77 2.13 -33.57 -15.45
N SER A 78 2.44 -34.20 -16.59
CA SER A 78 2.38 -35.67 -16.74
C SER A 78 3.30 -36.43 -15.77
N VAL A 79 4.42 -35.82 -15.38
CA VAL A 79 5.42 -36.38 -14.46
C VAL A 79 5.30 -35.86 -13.02
N LEU A 80 4.45 -34.86 -12.78
CA LEU A 80 4.22 -34.24 -11.47
C LEU A 80 2.95 -34.76 -10.77
N GLN A 81 2.66 -36.05 -10.92
CA GLN A 81 1.45 -36.69 -10.35
C GLN A 81 1.73 -37.58 -9.12
N VAL A 82 2.96 -37.54 -8.58
CA VAL A 82 3.41 -38.35 -7.43
C VAL A 82 4.20 -37.48 -6.44
N ARG A 83 4.13 -37.80 -5.13
CA ARG A 83 4.67 -36.95 -4.05
C ARG A 83 6.17 -36.62 -4.21
N TYR A 84 7.01 -37.63 -4.46
CA TYR A 84 8.46 -37.42 -4.55
C TYR A 84 8.85 -36.51 -5.73
N ALA A 85 8.10 -36.56 -6.84
CA ALA A 85 8.31 -35.71 -8.00
C ALA A 85 8.04 -34.23 -7.68
N LEU A 86 6.94 -33.94 -6.98
CA LEU A 86 6.60 -32.59 -6.51
C LEU A 86 7.64 -32.05 -5.52
N THR A 87 8.09 -32.88 -4.58
CA THR A 87 9.14 -32.53 -3.63
C THR A 87 10.46 -32.22 -4.34
N ARG A 88 10.86 -33.06 -5.32
CA ARG A 88 12.07 -32.85 -6.14
C ARG A 88 11.96 -31.56 -6.96
N ALA A 89 10.85 -31.36 -7.67
CA ALA A 89 10.61 -30.18 -8.49
C ALA A 89 10.74 -28.88 -7.67
N MET A 90 10.07 -28.82 -6.51
CA MET A 90 10.13 -27.65 -5.65
C MET A 90 11.55 -27.36 -5.15
N PHE A 91 12.29 -28.41 -4.77
CA PHE A 91 13.69 -28.27 -4.36
C PHE A 91 14.59 -27.76 -5.49
N GLU A 92 14.46 -28.33 -6.69
CA GLU A 92 15.31 -27.99 -7.84
C GLU A 92 15.04 -26.57 -8.38
N VAL A 93 13.78 -26.13 -8.42
CA VAL A 93 13.43 -24.74 -8.78
C VAL A 93 14.12 -23.76 -7.82
N CYS A 94 14.07 -24.05 -6.51
CA CYS A 94 14.75 -23.21 -5.52
C CYS A 94 16.28 -23.27 -5.64
N GLU A 95 16.84 -24.42 -6.03
CA GLU A 95 18.28 -24.57 -6.29
C GLU A 95 18.74 -23.70 -7.46
N ASP A 96 17.98 -23.68 -8.56
CA ASP A 96 18.30 -22.86 -9.72
C ASP A 96 18.09 -21.37 -9.45
N ALA A 97 17.02 -21.01 -8.74
CA ALA A 97 16.82 -19.65 -8.25
C ALA A 97 18.01 -19.16 -7.40
N LYS A 98 18.48 -19.99 -6.45
CA LYS A 98 19.62 -19.65 -5.60
C LYS A 98 20.91 -19.45 -6.40
N LYS A 99 21.17 -20.28 -7.41
CA LYS A 99 22.34 -20.14 -8.31
C LYS A 99 22.31 -18.84 -9.11
N ASP A 100 21.11 -18.30 -9.37
CA ASP A 100 20.91 -17.02 -10.05
C ASP A 100 20.87 -15.81 -9.11
N GLY A 101 21.23 -15.98 -7.84
CA GLY A 101 21.26 -14.89 -6.84
C GLY A 101 19.90 -14.54 -6.25
N VAL A 102 18.87 -15.37 -6.43
CA VAL A 102 17.59 -15.21 -5.73
C VAL A 102 17.78 -15.58 -4.25
N SER A 103 17.43 -14.67 -3.35
CA SER A 103 17.43 -14.91 -1.90
C SER A 103 16.03 -15.09 -1.30
N TYR A 104 14.99 -14.69 -2.04
CA TYR A 104 13.59 -14.91 -1.72
C TYR A 104 12.80 -15.34 -2.96
N ILE A 105 12.02 -16.41 -2.86
CA ILE A 105 11.15 -16.87 -3.94
C ILE A 105 9.74 -17.20 -3.44
N GLU A 106 8.73 -16.75 -4.18
CA GLU A 106 7.33 -17.16 -4.04
C GLU A 106 6.97 -18.09 -5.22
N VAL A 107 6.96 -19.39 -4.96
CA VAL A 107 6.61 -20.40 -5.97
C VAL A 107 5.10 -20.58 -5.97
N ARG A 108 4.48 -20.45 -7.15
CA ARG A 108 3.04 -20.60 -7.34
C ARG A 108 2.72 -21.87 -8.10
N PHE A 109 1.59 -22.49 -7.79
CA PHE A 109 1.11 -23.67 -8.50
C PHE A 109 -0.37 -23.92 -8.18
N SER A 110 -1.05 -24.71 -9.02
CA SER A 110 -2.42 -25.14 -8.72
C SER A 110 -2.45 -26.60 -8.24
N PRO A 111 -2.70 -26.86 -6.94
CA PRO A 111 -2.65 -28.21 -6.37
C PRO A 111 -3.58 -29.21 -7.07
N VAL A 112 -4.72 -28.74 -7.59
CA VAL A 112 -5.71 -29.59 -8.27
C VAL A 112 -5.20 -30.17 -9.60
N LEU A 113 -4.16 -29.59 -10.21
CA LEU A 113 -3.55 -30.12 -11.43
C LEU A 113 -2.71 -31.38 -11.19
N HIS A 114 -2.41 -31.72 -9.94
CA HIS A 114 -1.53 -32.81 -9.55
C HIS A 114 -2.27 -34.01 -8.94
N THR A 115 -3.59 -34.12 -9.16
CA THR A 115 -4.43 -35.15 -8.56
C THR A 115 -4.87 -36.25 -9.54
N GLN A 116 -4.40 -36.24 -10.79
CA GLN A 116 -4.90 -37.13 -11.84
C GLN A 116 -4.54 -38.60 -11.61
N LYS A 117 -3.46 -38.89 -10.88
CA LYS A 117 -3.06 -40.26 -10.48
C LYS A 117 -3.42 -40.60 -9.03
N GLY A 118 -4.45 -39.95 -8.47
CA GLY A 118 -5.06 -40.34 -7.19
C GLY A 118 -4.48 -39.67 -5.95
N LEU A 119 -3.57 -38.70 -6.09
CA LEU A 119 -3.20 -37.84 -4.97
C LEU A 119 -4.39 -36.98 -4.55
N THR A 120 -4.58 -36.83 -3.24
CA THR A 120 -5.45 -35.79 -2.70
C THR A 120 -4.74 -34.43 -2.75
N VAL A 121 -5.51 -33.35 -2.78
CA VAL A 121 -4.98 -31.98 -2.74
C VAL A 121 -4.07 -31.75 -1.50
N SER A 122 -4.41 -32.33 -0.35
CA SER A 122 -3.55 -32.28 0.84
C SER A 122 -2.20 -32.96 0.63
N GLN A 123 -2.18 -34.17 0.03
CA GLN A 123 -0.93 -34.88 -0.23
C GLN A 123 -0.02 -34.13 -1.22
N VAL A 124 -0.62 -33.42 -2.18
CA VAL A 124 0.08 -32.52 -3.10
C VAL A 124 0.69 -31.35 -2.32
N MET A 125 -0.09 -30.68 -1.48
CA MET A 125 0.38 -29.56 -0.65
C MET A 125 1.52 -30.00 0.28
N GLU A 126 1.38 -31.12 0.97
CA GLU A 126 2.42 -31.69 1.83
C GLU A 126 3.72 -31.96 1.08
N ALA A 127 3.64 -32.48 -0.15
CA ALA A 127 4.81 -32.79 -0.96
C ALA A 127 5.57 -31.54 -1.39
N VAL A 128 4.85 -30.47 -1.77
CA VAL A 128 5.45 -29.18 -2.11
C VAL A 128 6.04 -28.51 -0.86
N CYS A 129 5.34 -28.52 0.28
CA CYS A 129 5.85 -27.98 1.55
C CYS A 129 7.10 -28.74 2.02
N ALA A 130 7.18 -30.05 1.79
CA ALA A 130 8.40 -30.82 2.06
C ALA A 130 9.58 -30.37 1.19
N GLY A 131 9.35 -30.09 -0.11
CA GLY A 131 10.37 -29.55 -1.00
C GLY A 131 10.82 -28.15 -0.60
N GLN A 132 9.88 -27.28 -0.21
CA GLN A 132 10.14 -25.96 0.35
C GLN A 132 11.06 -26.07 1.58
N PHE A 133 10.69 -26.89 2.57
CA PHE A 133 11.47 -27.07 3.79
C PHE A 133 12.89 -27.55 3.50
N LEU A 134 13.05 -28.51 2.57
CA LEU A 134 14.37 -28.99 2.15
C LEU A 134 15.21 -27.89 1.51
N ALA A 135 14.61 -27.07 0.64
CA ALA A 135 15.29 -25.95 -0.01
C ALA A 135 15.74 -24.90 1.02
N GLU A 136 14.85 -24.47 1.93
CA GLU A 136 15.19 -23.50 2.98
C GLU A 136 16.35 -24.02 3.85
N ARG A 137 16.32 -25.31 4.25
CA ARG A 137 17.37 -25.90 5.08
C ARG A 137 18.71 -26.11 4.37
N LYS A 138 18.72 -26.53 3.11
CA LYS A 138 19.97 -26.90 2.41
C LYS A 138 20.61 -25.74 1.64
N LEU A 139 19.82 -24.79 1.18
CA LEU A 139 20.28 -23.74 0.25
C LEU A 139 20.36 -22.36 0.91
N GLY A 140 19.72 -22.16 2.07
CA GLY A 140 19.66 -20.84 2.72
C GLY A 140 18.96 -19.79 1.83
N ILE A 141 17.93 -20.22 1.11
CA ILE A 141 16.99 -19.36 0.38
C ILE A 141 15.68 -19.31 1.17
N VAL A 142 14.98 -18.18 1.14
CA VAL A 142 13.65 -18.07 1.78
C VAL A 142 12.59 -18.41 0.75
N VAL A 143 11.70 -19.35 1.06
CA VAL A 143 10.75 -19.89 0.08
C VAL A 143 9.33 -19.81 0.61
N ARG A 144 8.42 -19.26 -0.17
CA ARG A 144 6.98 -19.27 0.14
C ARG A 144 6.19 -19.85 -1.01
N VAL A 145 4.98 -20.31 -0.69
CA VAL A 145 4.07 -20.95 -1.63
C VAL A 145 2.85 -20.06 -1.86
N ILE A 146 2.44 -19.93 -3.12
CA ILE A 146 1.15 -19.34 -3.50
C ILE A 146 0.29 -20.44 -4.11
N VAL A 147 -0.93 -20.59 -3.61
CA VAL A 147 -1.89 -21.56 -4.15
C VAL A 147 -2.75 -20.90 -5.23
N CYS A 148 -2.77 -21.46 -6.42
CA CYS A 148 -3.52 -20.94 -7.56
C CYS A 148 -4.86 -21.65 -7.74
N GLY A 149 -5.94 -20.88 -7.89
CA GLY A 149 -7.13 -21.33 -8.61
C GLY A 149 -6.90 -21.28 -10.13
N MET A 150 -7.64 -22.10 -10.89
CA MET A 150 -7.61 -22.09 -12.36
C MET A 150 -8.90 -21.48 -12.88
N ARG A 151 -8.79 -20.36 -13.61
CA ARG A 151 -9.96 -19.53 -13.97
C ARG A 151 -10.96 -20.19 -14.93
N HIS A 152 -10.51 -21.18 -15.69
CA HIS A 152 -11.34 -21.98 -16.59
C HIS A 152 -12.09 -23.12 -15.88
N MET A 153 -11.71 -23.47 -14.65
CA MET A 153 -12.42 -24.45 -13.84
C MET A 153 -13.64 -23.83 -13.14
N PRO A 154 -14.60 -24.66 -12.67
CA PRO A 154 -15.74 -24.17 -11.90
C PRO A 154 -15.30 -23.34 -10.68
N PRO A 155 -15.97 -22.21 -10.35
CA PRO A 155 -15.59 -21.37 -9.21
C PRO A 155 -15.56 -22.09 -7.85
N SER A 156 -16.30 -23.19 -7.70
CA SER A 156 -16.24 -24.04 -6.50
C SER A 156 -14.86 -24.65 -6.28
N VAL A 157 -14.11 -24.95 -7.36
CA VAL A 157 -12.73 -25.45 -7.28
C VAL A 157 -11.79 -24.36 -6.77
N SER A 158 -11.91 -23.13 -7.27
CA SER A 158 -11.15 -21.99 -6.74
C SER A 158 -11.44 -21.73 -5.27
N LEU A 159 -12.69 -21.91 -4.82
CA LEU A 159 -13.05 -21.82 -3.41
C LEU A 159 -12.35 -22.91 -2.57
N GLN A 160 -12.31 -24.15 -3.05
CA GLN A 160 -11.56 -25.23 -2.40
C GLN A 160 -10.05 -24.92 -2.33
N MET A 161 -9.46 -24.39 -3.41
CA MET A 161 -8.05 -23.99 -3.42
C MET A 161 -7.78 -22.83 -2.43
N ALA A 162 -8.70 -21.87 -2.32
CA ALA A 162 -8.60 -20.81 -1.31
C ALA A 162 -8.67 -21.36 0.13
N GLU A 163 -9.53 -22.35 0.40
CA GLU A 163 -9.54 -23.03 1.70
C GLU A 163 -8.21 -23.72 1.99
N MET A 164 -7.62 -24.38 0.99
CA MET A 164 -6.30 -25.01 1.13
C MET A 164 -5.21 -23.99 1.42
N ALA A 165 -5.21 -22.86 0.72
CA ALA A 165 -4.27 -21.78 0.95
C ALA A 165 -4.33 -21.28 2.41
N TRP A 166 -5.55 -21.11 2.94
CA TRP A 166 -5.74 -20.72 4.34
C TRP A 166 -5.29 -21.81 5.32
N ARG A 167 -5.62 -23.08 5.06
CA ARG A 167 -5.24 -24.21 5.94
C ARG A 167 -3.72 -24.35 6.09
N TYR A 168 -2.97 -24.11 5.01
CA TYR A 168 -1.52 -24.28 4.96
C TYR A 168 -0.72 -22.97 5.19
N LYS A 169 -1.37 -21.89 5.62
CA LYS A 169 -0.71 -20.58 5.84
C LYS A 169 0.48 -20.62 6.81
N ASN A 170 0.46 -21.55 7.76
CA ASN A 170 1.52 -21.71 8.76
C ASN A 170 2.62 -22.68 8.30
N GLU A 171 2.44 -23.34 7.16
CA GLU A 171 3.39 -24.30 6.56
C GLU A 171 4.21 -23.67 5.41
N GLY A 172 4.10 -22.35 5.21
CA GLY A 172 4.83 -21.63 4.16
C GLY A 172 3.96 -21.03 3.05
N VAL A 173 2.65 -21.29 3.05
CA VAL A 173 1.73 -20.63 2.12
C VAL A 173 1.56 -19.16 2.49
N CYS A 174 1.88 -18.25 1.58
CA CYS A 174 1.78 -16.81 1.82
C CYS A 174 0.61 -16.14 1.12
N GLY A 175 -0.02 -16.78 0.12
CA GLY A 175 -1.08 -16.12 -0.66
C GLY A 175 -1.91 -17.05 -1.54
N PHE A 176 -2.88 -16.45 -2.20
CA PHE A 176 -3.74 -17.08 -3.20
C PHE A 176 -3.67 -16.32 -4.54
N ASP A 177 -3.67 -17.06 -5.63
CA ASP A 177 -3.59 -16.59 -7.03
C ASP A 177 -4.74 -17.17 -7.87
N LEU A 178 -4.99 -16.57 -9.03
CA LEU A 178 -5.87 -17.09 -10.07
C LEU A 178 -5.15 -16.99 -11.42
N ALA A 179 -4.96 -18.13 -12.07
CA ALA A 179 -4.20 -18.27 -13.32
C ALA A 179 -5.01 -19.01 -14.41
N GLY A 180 -4.40 -19.21 -15.58
CA GLY A 180 -5.00 -19.85 -16.76
C GLY A 180 -5.48 -18.86 -17.83
N PRO A 181 -6.19 -19.33 -18.88
CA PRO A 181 -6.59 -18.49 -20.02
C PRO A 181 -7.51 -17.36 -19.57
N GLU A 182 -7.13 -16.11 -19.85
CA GLU A 182 -7.78 -14.93 -19.29
C GLU A 182 -9.03 -14.49 -20.08
N ALA A 183 -8.94 -14.44 -21.41
CA ALA A 183 -10.04 -14.05 -22.27
C ALA A 183 -11.28 -14.94 -22.04
N GLY A 184 -12.43 -14.34 -21.73
CA GLY A 184 -13.68 -15.07 -21.44
C GLY A 184 -13.80 -15.61 -20.00
N PHE A 185 -12.73 -15.60 -19.21
CA PHE A 185 -12.68 -16.16 -17.85
C PHE A 185 -12.44 -15.07 -16.78
N GLN A 186 -13.41 -14.17 -16.65
CA GLN A 186 -13.42 -13.07 -15.69
C GLN A 186 -13.15 -13.52 -14.25
N ALA A 187 -12.33 -12.74 -13.52
CA ALA A 187 -11.95 -13.04 -12.14
C ALA A 187 -13.14 -12.93 -11.17
N SER A 188 -14.09 -12.03 -11.44
CA SER A 188 -15.32 -11.85 -10.64
C SER A 188 -16.17 -13.11 -10.49
N LYS A 189 -16.08 -14.08 -11.41
CA LYS A 189 -16.74 -15.40 -11.28
C LYS A 189 -16.23 -16.17 -10.04
N HIS A 190 -15.00 -15.89 -9.62
CA HIS A 190 -14.29 -16.53 -8.50
C HIS A 190 -14.30 -15.69 -7.22
N LYS A 191 -15.11 -14.62 -7.15
CA LYS A 191 -15.16 -13.65 -6.03
C LYS A 191 -15.31 -14.26 -4.64
N GLN A 192 -15.96 -15.44 -4.52
CA GLN A 192 -16.15 -16.12 -3.24
C GLN A 192 -14.82 -16.61 -2.66
N ALA A 193 -13.92 -17.13 -3.51
CA ALA A 193 -12.58 -17.55 -3.11
C ALA A 193 -11.78 -16.35 -2.57
N PHE A 194 -11.76 -15.24 -3.30
CA PHE A 194 -11.08 -14.01 -2.86
C PHE A 194 -11.69 -13.43 -1.58
N SER A 195 -13.02 -13.41 -1.47
CA SER A 195 -13.70 -12.94 -0.26
C SER A 195 -13.30 -13.77 0.97
N LEU A 196 -13.19 -15.10 0.82
CA LEU A 196 -12.68 -15.98 1.88
C LEU A 196 -11.25 -15.60 2.26
N ILE A 197 -10.32 -15.56 1.30
CA ILE A 197 -8.90 -15.26 1.55
C ILE A 197 -8.71 -13.92 2.26
N ARG A 198 -9.34 -12.86 1.75
CA ARG A 198 -9.25 -11.53 2.36
C ARG A 198 -9.84 -11.55 3.77
N SER A 199 -11.00 -12.17 3.99
CA SER A 199 -11.64 -12.22 5.34
C SER A 199 -10.75 -12.87 6.40
N ARG A 200 -9.78 -13.68 5.94
CA ARG A 200 -8.77 -14.34 6.77
C ARG A 200 -7.43 -13.60 6.83
N CYS A 201 -7.33 -12.43 6.20
CA CYS A 201 -6.14 -11.58 6.12
C CYS A 201 -4.95 -12.27 5.41
N LEU A 202 -5.21 -13.20 4.50
CA LEU A 202 -4.16 -13.80 3.68
C LEU A 202 -3.97 -13.00 2.38
N ASN A 203 -2.76 -13.02 1.83
CA ASN A 203 -2.41 -12.20 0.67
C ASN A 203 -3.08 -12.70 -0.61
N VAL A 204 -3.20 -11.80 -1.58
CA VAL A 204 -3.89 -12.04 -2.86
C VAL A 204 -3.06 -11.42 -3.97
N THR A 205 -2.73 -12.22 -4.97
CA THR A 205 -2.29 -11.78 -6.30
C THR A 205 -3.23 -12.41 -7.32
N LEU A 206 -3.26 -11.94 -8.57
CA LEU A 206 -3.84 -12.70 -9.68
C LEU A 206 -3.28 -12.28 -11.04
N HIS A 207 -3.38 -13.19 -12.03
CA HIS A 207 -3.04 -12.88 -13.42
C HIS A 207 -4.13 -12.03 -14.07
N SER A 208 -3.74 -10.85 -14.56
CA SER A 208 -4.68 -9.93 -15.19
C SER A 208 -4.01 -8.97 -16.17
N GLY A 209 -4.72 -8.63 -17.24
CA GLY A 209 -4.25 -7.69 -18.24
C GLY A 209 -3.15 -8.28 -19.11
N GLU A 210 -3.13 -9.60 -19.31
CA GLU A 210 -2.22 -10.33 -20.18
C GLU A 210 -2.96 -10.79 -21.45
N GLY A 211 -3.94 -11.67 -21.27
CA GLY A 211 -4.81 -12.20 -22.33
C GLY A 211 -6.15 -11.48 -22.44
N ALA A 212 -6.44 -10.49 -21.59
CA ALA A 212 -7.60 -9.60 -21.71
C ALA A 212 -7.23 -8.13 -21.47
N GLY A 213 -8.14 -7.21 -21.80
CA GLY A 213 -7.94 -5.77 -21.69
C GLY A 213 -7.82 -5.24 -20.26
N TRP A 214 -7.62 -3.92 -20.15
CA TRP A 214 -7.49 -3.21 -18.87
C TRP A 214 -8.70 -3.39 -17.93
N GLU A 215 -9.88 -3.75 -18.45
CA GLU A 215 -11.08 -4.04 -17.66
C GLU A 215 -10.88 -5.25 -16.75
N SER A 216 -10.05 -6.22 -17.16
CA SER A 216 -9.66 -7.33 -16.29
C SER A 216 -8.83 -6.84 -15.11
N VAL A 217 -7.93 -5.88 -15.35
CA VAL A 217 -7.09 -5.26 -14.31
C VAL A 217 -7.99 -4.52 -13.33
N GLU A 218 -8.99 -3.79 -13.83
CA GLU A 218 -9.98 -3.14 -12.98
C GLU A 218 -10.79 -4.15 -12.15
N ASP A 219 -11.26 -5.25 -12.74
CA ASP A 219 -12.01 -6.30 -12.02
C ASP A 219 -11.18 -6.92 -10.89
N SER A 220 -9.87 -7.14 -11.12
CA SER A 220 -8.95 -7.64 -10.10
C SER A 220 -8.88 -6.71 -8.88
N ILE A 221 -8.88 -5.39 -9.11
CA ILE A 221 -8.77 -4.38 -8.06
C ILE A 221 -10.11 -4.18 -7.34
N VAL A 222 -11.19 -4.03 -8.11
CA VAL A 222 -12.51 -3.64 -7.59
C VAL A 222 -13.25 -4.83 -6.97
N THR A 223 -13.19 -6.00 -7.60
CA THR A 223 -13.93 -7.18 -7.15
C THR A 223 -13.08 -8.07 -6.25
N CYS A 224 -11.86 -8.40 -6.70
CA CYS A 224 -11.01 -9.38 -6.01
C CYS A 224 -10.18 -8.75 -4.88
N GLY A 225 -9.88 -7.45 -4.93
CA GLY A 225 -9.15 -6.74 -3.88
C GLY A 225 -7.70 -7.22 -3.77
N VAL A 226 -7.02 -7.29 -4.91
CA VAL A 226 -5.63 -7.75 -5.04
C VAL A 226 -4.62 -6.85 -4.32
N HIS A 227 -3.52 -7.44 -3.88
CA HIS A 227 -2.37 -6.74 -3.31
C HIS A 227 -1.23 -6.62 -4.33
N ARG A 228 -1.14 -7.55 -5.29
CA ARG A 228 -0.25 -7.53 -6.47
C ARG A 228 -1.01 -8.01 -7.70
N ILE A 229 -0.51 -7.69 -8.89
CA ILE A 229 -1.07 -8.13 -10.16
C ILE A 229 0.03 -8.77 -11.00
N GLY A 230 -0.24 -9.97 -11.52
CA GLY A 230 0.60 -10.62 -12.52
C GLY A 230 0.41 -10.00 -13.89
N HIS A 231 1.51 -9.66 -14.55
CA HIS A 231 1.61 -9.10 -15.91
C HIS A 231 1.12 -7.66 -16.05
N ALA A 232 -0.20 -7.45 -16.01
CA ALA A 232 -0.87 -6.16 -16.19
C ALA A 232 -0.46 -5.37 -17.44
N VAL A 233 0.04 -6.01 -18.51
CA VAL A 233 0.57 -5.28 -19.68
C VAL A 233 -0.46 -4.36 -20.34
N ARG A 234 -1.75 -4.72 -20.30
CA ARG A 234 -2.86 -3.89 -20.82
C ARG A 234 -3.23 -2.70 -19.93
N LEU A 235 -2.66 -2.55 -18.73
CA LEU A 235 -2.93 -1.41 -17.83
C LEU A 235 -2.63 -0.05 -18.49
N VAL A 236 -1.63 0.02 -19.38
CA VAL A 236 -1.26 1.29 -20.06
C VAL A 236 -2.35 1.86 -20.95
N GLU A 237 -3.36 1.07 -21.30
CA GLU A 237 -4.50 1.52 -22.11
C GLU A 237 -5.45 2.44 -21.33
N ASN A 238 -5.38 2.42 -19.99
CA ASN A 238 -6.23 3.23 -19.13
C ASN A 238 -5.39 4.05 -18.14
N ARG A 239 -5.17 5.32 -18.49
CA ARG A 239 -4.39 6.27 -17.68
C ARG A 239 -4.94 6.43 -16.25
N LYS A 240 -6.26 6.51 -16.09
CA LYS A 240 -6.89 6.69 -14.77
C LYS A 240 -6.64 5.46 -13.90
N LEU A 241 -6.77 4.26 -14.45
CA LEU A 241 -6.50 3.02 -13.72
C LEU A 241 -5.02 2.87 -13.36
N LEU A 242 -4.11 3.29 -14.26
CA LEU A 242 -2.67 3.33 -13.98
C LEU A 242 -2.36 4.23 -12.78
N GLU A 243 -2.97 5.42 -12.71
CA GLU A 243 -2.86 6.30 -11.55
C GLU A 243 -3.43 5.65 -10.28
N VAL A 244 -4.53 4.91 -10.38
CA VAL A 244 -5.10 4.14 -9.25
C VAL A 244 -4.11 3.10 -8.74
N VAL A 245 -3.47 2.33 -9.63
CA VAL A 245 -2.45 1.31 -9.28
C VAL A 245 -1.25 1.97 -8.59
N ALA A 246 -0.74 3.07 -9.15
CA ALA A 246 0.35 3.84 -8.55
C ALA A 246 -0.03 4.41 -7.17
N ASN A 247 -1.24 4.96 -7.05
CA ASN A 247 -1.75 5.54 -5.80
C ASN A 247 -1.95 4.51 -4.70
N ARG A 248 -2.46 3.33 -5.05
CA ARG A 248 -2.66 2.21 -4.11
C ARG A 248 -1.39 1.40 -3.87
N ARG A 249 -0.33 1.67 -4.63
CA ARG A 249 0.95 0.93 -4.61
C ARG A 249 0.78 -0.56 -4.82
N ILE A 250 -0.16 -0.93 -5.68
CA ILE A 250 -0.35 -2.32 -6.09
C ILE A 250 0.86 -2.69 -6.96
N ALA A 251 1.63 -3.68 -6.53
CA ALA A 251 2.83 -4.08 -7.25
C ALA A 251 2.47 -4.87 -8.51
N ILE A 252 3.24 -4.65 -9.58
CA ILE A 252 3.11 -5.36 -10.85
C ILE A 252 4.27 -6.34 -10.97
N GLU A 253 3.93 -7.63 -11.02
CA GLU A 253 4.85 -8.73 -11.29
C GLU A 253 5.02 -8.80 -12.82
N SER A 254 6.10 -8.24 -13.34
CA SER A 254 6.32 -8.01 -14.77
C SER A 254 7.20 -9.09 -15.37
N CYS A 255 6.73 -9.76 -16.43
CA CYS A 255 7.41 -10.89 -17.05
C CYS A 255 7.68 -10.65 -18.55
N PRO A 256 8.60 -9.74 -18.94
CA PRO A 256 8.80 -9.34 -20.33
C PRO A 256 8.96 -10.46 -21.36
N THR A 257 9.78 -11.47 -21.07
CA THR A 257 9.99 -12.59 -22.00
C THR A 257 8.70 -13.41 -22.17
N SER A 258 8.02 -13.74 -21.07
CA SER A 258 6.72 -14.42 -21.10
C SER A 258 5.69 -13.61 -21.90
N ASN A 259 5.54 -12.31 -21.63
CA ASN A 259 4.54 -11.48 -22.32
C ASN A 259 4.77 -11.39 -23.84
N PHE A 260 6.02 -11.46 -24.30
CA PHE A 260 6.35 -11.53 -25.72
C PHE A 260 6.09 -12.93 -26.32
N GLN A 261 6.36 -14.00 -25.56
CA GLN A 261 6.08 -15.37 -25.98
C GLN A 261 4.57 -15.64 -26.07
N THR A 262 3.78 -15.14 -25.12
CA THR A 262 2.31 -15.30 -25.08
C THR A 262 1.55 -14.36 -26.01
N LYS A 263 2.26 -13.44 -26.70
CA LYS A 263 1.70 -12.39 -27.56
C LYS A 263 0.79 -11.40 -26.84
N ALA A 264 0.95 -11.28 -25.52
CA ALA A 264 0.39 -10.17 -24.75
C ALA A 264 0.99 -8.82 -25.20
N ILE A 265 2.23 -8.85 -25.72
CA ILE A 265 2.87 -7.76 -26.47
C ILE A 265 3.41 -8.25 -27.82
N GLU A 266 3.44 -7.38 -28.82
CA GLU A 266 3.88 -7.72 -30.18
C GLU A 266 5.40 -7.88 -30.30
N SER A 267 6.15 -7.06 -29.56
CA SER A 267 7.60 -7.05 -29.53
C SER A 267 8.10 -6.51 -28.19
N LEU A 268 9.33 -6.87 -27.81
CA LEU A 268 9.89 -6.48 -26.51
C LEU A 268 9.88 -4.96 -26.31
N ASP A 269 10.21 -4.15 -27.32
CA ASP A 269 10.23 -2.67 -27.23
C ASP A 269 8.85 -2.05 -26.91
N LYS A 270 7.76 -2.80 -27.09
CA LYS A 270 6.39 -2.36 -26.74
C LYS A 270 5.99 -2.68 -25.29
N HIS A 271 6.84 -3.36 -24.53
CA HIS A 271 6.51 -3.68 -23.14
C HIS A 271 6.34 -2.41 -22.30
N PRO A 272 5.27 -2.29 -21.49
CA PRO A 272 4.96 -1.08 -20.73
C PRO A 272 5.84 -0.84 -19.47
N ILE A 273 6.92 -1.59 -19.28
CA ILE A 273 7.63 -1.64 -17.99
C ILE A 273 8.27 -0.29 -17.64
N ARG A 274 8.82 0.41 -18.64
CA ARG A 274 9.33 1.78 -18.52
C ARG A 274 8.23 2.74 -18.09
N THR A 275 7.09 2.71 -18.78
CA THR A 275 5.91 3.52 -18.46
C THR A 275 5.42 3.29 -17.04
N PHE A 276 5.38 2.04 -16.57
CA PHE A 276 5.00 1.74 -15.19
C PHE A 276 5.97 2.36 -14.18
N PHE A 277 7.27 2.16 -14.36
CA PHE A 277 8.28 2.67 -13.44
C PHE A 277 8.27 4.21 -13.37
N ASP A 278 8.16 4.88 -14.53
CA ASP A 278 8.14 6.36 -14.60
C ASP A 278 6.94 6.97 -13.88
N ASN A 279 5.81 6.27 -13.88
CA ASN A 279 4.57 6.70 -13.22
C ASN A 279 4.46 6.21 -11.77
N GLY A 280 5.56 5.75 -11.17
CA GLY A 280 5.62 5.43 -9.75
C GLY A 280 5.01 4.09 -9.34
N ILE A 281 4.66 3.24 -10.31
CA ILE A 281 4.22 1.86 -10.03
C ILE A 281 5.38 1.06 -9.43
N VAL A 282 5.06 0.20 -8.46
CA VAL A 282 6.01 -0.74 -7.88
C VAL A 282 6.18 -1.90 -8.87
N VAL A 283 7.17 -1.79 -9.74
CA VAL A 283 7.50 -2.81 -10.75
C VAL A 283 8.45 -3.84 -10.16
N VAL A 284 8.09 -5.12 -10.31
CA VAL A 284 8.89 -6.27 -9.89
C VAL A 284 9.13 -7.17 -11.09
N PRO A 285 10.34 -7.19 -11.68
CA PRO A 285 10.70 -8.17 -12.72
C PRO A 285 10.63 -9.60 -12.18
N CYS A 286 10.04 -10.51 -12.98
CA CYS A 286 9.87 -11.92 -12.66
C CYS A 286 10.02 -12.79 -13.92
N CYS A 287 10.36 -14.07 -13.76
CA CYS A 287 10.50 -14.99 -14.89
C CYS A 287 9.17 -15.51 -15.45
N ASP A 288 8.12 -15.58 -14.64
CA ASP A 288 6.93 -16.41 -14.87
C ASP A 288 7.25 -17.91 -14.84
N ASN A 289 8.04 -18.39 -15.81
CA ASN A 289 8.39 -19.79 -16.00
C ASN A 289 9.85 -19.94 -16.40
N TRP A 290 10.68 -20.56 -15.56
CA TRP A 290 12.11 -20.66 -15.85
C TRP A 290 12.41 -21.52 -17.08
N THR A 291 11.71 -22.66 -17.19
CA THR A 291 11.95 -23.60 -18.29
C THR A 291 11.11 -23.23 -19.50
N VAL A 292 9.82 -22.98 -19.32
CA VAL A 292 8.92 -22.71 -20.46
C VAL A 292 9.33 -21.40 -21.16
N SER A 293 9.69 -20.35 -20.43
CA SER A 293 10.19 -19.11 -21.05
C SER A 293 11.67 -19.14 -21.42
N ASP A 294 12.41 -20.19 -21.06
CA ASP A 294 13.87 -20.31 -21.21
C ASP A 294 14.65 -19.08 -20.71
N VAL A 295 14.31 -18.63 -19.51
CA VAL A 295 14.87 -17.40 -18.93
C VAL A 295 15.18 -17.60 -17.45
N THR A 296 16.20 -16.89 -16.99
CA THR A 296 16.56 -16.77 -15.57
C THR A 296 16.21 -15.37 -15.09
N LEU A 297 16.12 -15.14 -13.78
CA LEU A 297 15.74 -13.82 -13.30
C LEU A 297 16.80 -12.78 -13.67
N SER A 298 18.10 -13.11 -13.55
CA SER A 298 19.18 -12.26 -14.06
C SER A 298 19.07 -12.00 -15.57
N GLY A 299 18.57 -12.98 -16.33
CA GLY A 299 18.23 -12.83 -17.75
C GLY A 299 17.12 -11.80 -18.01
N GLU A 300 16.06 -11.80 -17.20
CA GLU A 300 15.00 -10.77 -17.28
C GLU A 300 15.57 -9.36 -17.04
N TYR A 301 16.40 -9.19 -16.00
CA TYR A 301 17.07 -7.90 -15.76
C TYR A 301 17.97 -7.47 -16.93
N ASP A 302 18.64 -8.42 -17.59
CA ASP A 302 19.47 -8.16 -18.77
C ASP A 302 18.62 -7.77 -19.99
N VAL A 303 17.49 -8.45 -20.23
CA VAL A 303 16.49 -8.05 -21.23
C VAL A 303 16.01 -6.63 -20.93
N ILE A 304 15.73 -6.32 -19.67
CA ILE A 304 15.17 -5.03 -19.27
C ILE A 304 16.13 -3.87 -19.55
N GLN A 305 17.39 -3.98 -19.11
CA GLN A 305 18.36 -2.91 -19.31
C GLN A 305 18.72 -2.69 -20.79
N LYS A 306 18.71 -3.75 -21.60
CA LYS A 306 19.05 -3.68 -23.04
C LYS A 306 17.93 -3.08 -23.88
N ASN A 307 16.66 -3.33 -23.53
CA ASN A 307 15.51 -2.96 -24.36
C ASN A 307 14.78 -1.69 -23.89
N PHE A 308 14.89 -1.33 -22.60
CA PHE A 308 14.07 -0.24 -22.03
C PHE A 308 14.87 0.90 -21.39
N ASN A 309 16.19 0.96 -21.64
CA ASN A 309 17.07 2.04 -21.21
C ASN A 309 17.05 2.27 -19.68
N PHE A 310 17.00 1.18 -18.90
CA PHE A 310 17.20 1.25 -17.45
C PHE A 310 18.68 1.28 -17.11
N ASP A 311 19.05 2.17 -16.19
CA ASP A 311 20.41 2.17 -15.61
C ASP A 311 20.50 1.26 -14.37
N TYR A 312 21.74 0.99 -13.92
CA TYR A 312 21.99 0.14 -12.75
C TYR A 312 21.30 0.62 -11.47
N ILE A 313 21.06 1.92 -11.30
CA ILE A 313 20.38 2.47 -10.12
C ILE A 313 18.91 2.10 -10.16
N GLU A 314 18.28 2.21 -11.34
CA GLU A 314 16.89 1.81 -11.52
C GLU A 314 16.72 0.29 -11.40
N LEU A 315 17.68 -0.51 -11.88
CA LEU A 315 17.65 -1.98 -11.68
C LEU A 315 17.74 -2.33 -10.18
N LEU A 316 18.67 -1.71 -9.44
CA LEU A 316 18.77 -1.90 -7.99
C LEU A 316 17.46 -1.52 -7.27
N ARG A 317 16.74 -0.52 -7.76
CA ARG A 317 15.42 -0.15 -7.24
C ARG A 317 14.36 -1.20 -7.56
N MET A 318 14.35 -1.77 -8.76
CA MET A 318 13.44 -2.88 -9.09
C MET A 318 13.72 -4.13 -8.23
N MET A 319 14.99 -4.42 -7.93
CA MET A 319 15.34 -5.50 -7.02
C MET A 319 14.78 -5.25 -5.61
N ASP A 320 14.92 -4.02 -5.12
CA ASP A 320 14.36 -3.60 -3.83
C ASP A 320 12.81 -3.65 -3.81
N ASN A 321 12.15 -3.25 -4.91
CA ASN A 321 10.70 -3.39 -5.05
C ASN A 321 10.24 -4.85 -4.85
N GLY A 322 11.01 -5.82 -5.35
CA GLY A 322 10.71 -7.24 -5.15
C GLY A 322 10.65 -7.63 -3.68
N PHE A 323 11.62 -7.19 -2.87
CA PHE A 323 11.57 -7.43 -1.42
C PHE A 323 10.49 -6.60 -0.71
N ALA A 324 10.19 -5.39 -1.18
CA ALA A 324 9.12 -4.57 -0.64
C ALA A 324 7.73 -5.19 -0.85
N ALA A 325 7.50 -5.79 -2.02
CA ALA A 325 6.26 -6.43 -2.42
C ALA A 325 6.15 -7.89 -1.94
N ALA A 326 7.19 -8.43 -1.29
CA ALA A 326 7.19 -9.78 -0.75
C ALA A 326 6.08 -10.02 0.28
N PHE A 327 5.39 -11.16 0.17
CA PHE A 327 4.40 -11.62 1.14
C PHE A 327 5.08 -12.29 2.33
N LEU A 328 5.75 -11.46 3.12
CA LEU A 328 6.44 -11.82 4.36
C LEU A 328 5.92 -11.02 5.55
N LEU A 329 6.18 -11.53 6.75
CA LEU A 329 6.00 -10.77 7.98
C LEU A 329 6.83 -9.47 7.91
N PRO A 330 6.29 -8.31 8.34
CA PRO A 330 6.93 -7.00 8.15
C PRO A 330 8.38 -6.93 8.65
N SER A 331 8.64 -7.41 9.86
CA SER A 331 9.98 -7.41 10.46
C SER A 331 10.98 -8.26 9.66
N TYR A 332 10.55 -9.45 9.23
CA TYR A 332 11.39 -10.35 8.44
C TYR A 332 11.62 -9.83 7.03
N ARG A 333 10.58 -9.26 6.40
CA ARG A 333 10.67 -8.56 5.11
C ARG A 333 11.69 -7.42 5.18
N SER A 334 11.60 -6.59 6.22
CA SER A 334 12.51 -5.45 6.44
C SER A 334 13.96 -5.91 6.62
N GLN A 335 14.19 -6.98 7.40
CA GLN A 335 15.53 -7.55 7.54
C GLN A 335 16.08 -8.05 6.19
N LEU A 336 15.33 -8.89 5.48
CA LEU A 336 15.78 -9.50 4.23
C LEU A 336 16.05 -8.44 3.15
N ARG A 337 15.16 -7.46 3.03
CA ARG A 337 15.31 -6.30 2.13
C ARG A 337 16.58 -5.50 2.43
N ARG A 338 16.84 -5.18 3.70
CA ARG A 338 18.05 -4.46 4.12
C ARG A 338 19.30 -5.23 3.76
N ASP A 339 19.33 -6.52 4.08
CA ASP A 339 20.52 -7.35 3.90
C ASP A 339 20.83 -7.52 2.39
N ALA A 340 19.79 -7.69 1.56
CA ALA A 340 19.91 -7.71 0.10
C ALA A 340 20.39 -6.38 -0.48
N LEU A 341 19.81 -5.25 -0.05
CA LEU A 341 20.22 -3.92 -0.50
C LEU A 341 21.69 -3.65 -0.14
N LEU A 342 22.11 -3.96 1.09
CA LEU A 342 23.50 -3.81 1.52
C LEU A 342 24.46 -4.69 0.71
N HIS A 343 24.09 -5.94 0.44
CA HIS A 343 24.86 -6.83 -0.43
C HIS A 343 25.02 -6.24 -1.84
N ASN A 344 23.92 -5.77 -2.43
CA ASN A 344 23.92 -5.24 -3.78
C ASN A 344 24.76 -3.97 -3.91
N LEU A 345 24.62 -3.04 -2.96
CA LEU A 345 25.43 -1.81 -2.92
C LEU A 345 26.92 -2.11 -2.71
N LYS A 346 27.27 -3.13 -1.90
CA LYS A 346 28.65 -3.63 -1.73
C LYS A 346 29.22 -4.10 -3.06
N LEU A 347 28.48 -4.95 -3.75
CA LEU A 347 28.92 -5.56 -4.99
C LEU A 347 29.17 -4.50 -6.07
N VAL A 348 28.18 -3.63 -6.35
CA VAL A 348 28.34 -2.62 -7.40
C VAL A 348 29.44 -1.60 -7.06
N SER A 349 29.60 -1.23 -5.79
CA SER A 349 30.70 -0.36 -5.33
C SER A 349 32.06 -0.98 -5.60
N SER A 350 32.23 -2.28 -5.31
CA SER A 350 33.48 -3.00 -5.57
C SER A 350 33.86 -3.08 -7.05
N LEU A 351 32.87 -2.94 -7.94
CA LEU A 351 33.02 -2.93 -9.39
C LEU A 351 33.18 -1.51 -9.97
N GLY A 352 33.27 -0.48 -9.12
CA GLY A 352 33.49 0.91 -9.52
C GLY A 352 32.21 1.71 -9.83
N TYR A 353 31.03 1.15 -9.59
CA TYR A 353 29.77 1.90 -9.74
C TYR A 353 29.54 2.83 -8.56
N ASP A 354 28.90 3.98 -8.80
CA ASP A 354 28.58 4.95 -7.75
C ASP A 354 27.40 4.45 -6.90
N ALA A 355 27.72 3.62 -5.90
CA ALA A 355 26.77 3.14 -4.92
C ALA A 355 26.22 4.27 -4.04
N ALA A 356 26.97 5.35 -3.82
CA ALA A 356 26.50 6.49 -3.03
C ALA A 356 25.39 7.24 -3.76
N LYS A 357 25.43 7.32 -5.09
CA LYS A 357 24.35 7.86 -5.93
C LYS A 357 23.08 7.00 -5.83
N ALA A 358 23.20 5.68 -5.91
CA ALA A 358 22.06 4.77 -5.69
C ALA A 358 21.48 4.94 -4.27
N ALA A 359 22.37 4.94 -3.29
CA ALA A 359 22.09 5.08 -1.87
C ALA A 359 21.78 6.51 -1.39
N SER A 360 21.61 7.47 -2.29
CA SER A 360 21.12 8.81 -1.93
C SER A 360 19.89 9.20 -2.73
N HIS A 361 19.42 8.30 -3.60
CA HIS A 361 18.27 8.55 -4.44
C HIS A 361 17.00 8.52 -3.57
N PRO A 362 16.23 9.62 -3.46
CA PRO A 362 15.11 9.73 -2.52
C PRO A 362 14.08 8.60 -2.68
N GLN A 363 13.91 8.09 -3.90
CA GLN A 363 12.95 7.02 -4.19
C GLN A 363 13.38 5.62 -3.74
N PHE A 364 14.66 5.37 -3.42
CA PHE A 364 15.04 4.13 -2.73
C PHE A 364 14.42 4.12 -1.34
N TYR A 365 14.46 5.28 -0.67
CA TYR A 365 14.16 5.44 0.74
C TYR A 365 12.75 5.85 1.09
N HIS A 366 12.08 6.54 0.17
CA HIS A 366 10.70 6.97 0.32
C HIS A 366 9.69 5.78 0.38
N LEU A 367 10.20 4.55 0.34
CA LEU A 367 9.50 3.26 0.38
C LEU A 367 10.06 2.31 1.45
N LEU A 368 11.06 2.72 2.24
CA LEU A 368 11.82 1.84 3.13
C LEU A 368 11.38 2.04 4.58
N GLY A 369 10.45 1.20 5.03
CA GLY A 369 10.34 0.81 6.45
C GLY A 369 11.58 0.04 6.95
N LEU A 370 12.77 0.32 6.41
CA LEU A 370 14.01 -0.13 6.98
C LEU A 370 14.30 0.76 8.18
N PRO A 371 14.36 0.21 9.41
CA PRO A 371 15.04 0.94 10.47
C PRO A 371 16.47 1.17 9.97
N ASN A 372 16.84 2.45 9.80
CA ASN A 372 18.21 2.84 9.52
C ASN A 372 19.06 2.35 10.69
N SER A 373 19.65 1.18 10.53
CA SER A 373 20.72 0.75 11.40
C SER A 373 21.95 1.61 11.08
N PRO A 374 22.73 2.04 12.10
CA PRO A 374 24.04 2.69 11.96
C PRO A 374 25.01 2.00 10.97
N SER A 375 24.72 0.76 10.58
CA SER A 375 25.47 -0.03 9.59
C SER A 375 25.50 0.55 8.18
N PHE A 376 24.56 1.41 7.77
CA PHE A 376 24.56 1.97 6.41
C PHE A 376 25.68 3.02 6.21
N ASP A 377 25.98 3.81 7.24
CA ASP A 377 27.07 4.79 7.21
C ASP A 377 28.45 4.17 7.41
N TYR A 378 28.54 3.17 8.30
CA TYR A 378 29.72 2.30 8.42
C TYR A 378 30.12 1.72 7.06
N PHE A 379 29.12 1.35 6.26
CA PHE A 379 29.32 0.73 4.96
C PHE A 379 29.86 1.69 3.89
N LEU A 380 29.48 2.97 3.89
CA LEU A 380 30.02 3.96 2.92
C LEU A 380 31.47 4.41 3.23
N GLY A 381 32.18 3.74 4.16
CA GLY A 381 33.50 4.17 4.62
C GLY A 381 33.48 5.52 5.33
N LYS A 382 32.28 6.06 5.63
CA LYS A 382 32.12 7.22 6.47
C LYS A 382 32.32 6.73 7.90
N LYS A 383 33.04 7.49 8.74
CA LYS A 383 32.92 7.30 10.19
C LYS A 383 31.42 7.24 10.46
N VAL A 384 30.95 6.17 11.11
CA VAL A 384 29.63 6.18 11.74
C VAL A 384 29.69 7.43 12.59
N ALA A 385 29.01 8.49 12.13
CA ALA A 385 28.80 9.60 13.00
C ALA A 385 28.06 8.95 14.15
N ASP A 386 28.69 8.94 15.33
CA ASP A 386 27.94 8.77 16.56
C ASP A 386 26.72 9.66 16.37
N TRP A 387 25.53 9.03 16.28
CA TRP A 387 24.31 9.74 15.91
C TRP A 387 23.99 10.83 16.95
N GLY A 388 24.75 10.85 18.05
CA GLY A 388 24.49 11.64 19.23
C GLY A 388 23.16 11.22 19.82
N LYS A 389 22.76 11.90 20.89
CA LYS A 389 21.32 12.07 21.11
C LYS A 389 20.86 12.97 19.95
N GLY A 390 19.94 12.52 19.11
CA GLY A 390 19.33 13.34 18.05
C GLY A 390 18.82 14.69 18.59
N PRO A 391 18.34 15.61 17.75
CA PRO A 391 17.88 16.91 18.25
C PRO A 391 16.85 16.75 19.36
N VAL A 392 16.89 17.67 20.33
CA VAL A 392 15.82 17.76 21.34
C VAL A 392 14.53 18.07 20.61
N LEU A 393 13.57 17.14 20.70
CA LEU A 393 12.24 17.28 20.10
C LEU A 393 11.33 18.06 21.05
N ASP A 394 11.52 19.38 21.09
CA ASP A 394 10.63 20.29 21.79
C ASP A 394 9.57 20.88 20.85
N LEU A 395 8.61 21.61 21.44
CA LEU A 395 7.53 22.25 20.67
C LEU A 395 8.07 23.27 19.66
N ASP A 396 9.15 23.96 20.01
CA ASP A 396 9.78 24.96 19.15
C ASP A 396 10.37 24.33 17.88
N LEU A 397 11.07 23.20 18.00
CA LEU A 397 11.52 22.44 16.84
C LEU A 397 10.34 21.91 16.03
N ILE A 398 9.41 21.19 16.67
CA ILE A 398 8.30 20.52 15.99
C ILE A 398 7.41 21.51 15.23
N SER A 399 7.15 22.70 15.80
CA SER A 399 6.35 23.74 15.14
C SER A 399 6.96 24.24 13.83
N GLN A 400 8.28 24.25 13.72
CA GLN A 400 9.00 24.67 12.51
C GLN A 400 9.09 23.56 11.45
N LEU A 401 8.86 22.29 11.81
CA LEU A 401 8.91 21.19 10.86
C LEU A 401 7.74 21.26 9.88
N PRO A 402 7.93 20.95 8.59
CA PRO A 402 6.83 20.79 7.66
C PRO A 402 6.00 19.57 8.05
N LYS A 403 4.68 19.76 8.19
CA LYS A 403 3.74 18.69 8.58
C LYS A 403 2.59 18.55 7.60
N ALA A 404 1.94 17.39 7.64
CA ALA A 404 0.71 17.10 6.93
C ALA A 404 -0.37 16.66 7.94
N ASP A 405 -1.57 17.22 7.85
CA ASP A 405 -2.71 16.86 8.68
C ASP A 405 -3.80 16.20 7.82
N LEU A 406 -4.00 14.89 7.96
CA LEU A 406 -4.91 14.15 7.07
C LEU A 406 -6.35 14.05 7.58
N HIS A 407 -6.62 14.63 8.75
CA HIS A 407 -7.95 14.62 9.32
C HIS A 407 -8.16 15.86 10.20
N CYS A 408 -8.18 17.04 9.57
CA CYS A 408 -8.46 18.30 10.24
C CYS A 408 -9.96 18.61 10.12
N THR A 409 -10.74 18.45 11.19
CA THR A 409 -12.19 18.70 11.15
C THR A 409 -12.51 20.19 11.21
N LEU A 410 -13.33 20.70 10.28
CA LEU A 410 -13.77 22.12 10.33
C LEU A 410 -14.42 22.42 11.69
N VAL A 411 -15.40 21.59 12.06
CA VAL A 411 -16.03 21.66 13.38
C VAL A 411 -15.03 21.18 14.43
N GLY A 412 -14.66 22.05 15.37
CA GLY A 412 -13.59 21.83 16.35
C GLY A 412 -12.42 22.78 16.13
N SER A 413 -12.06 23.04 14.87
CA SER A 413 -10.90 23.87 14.52
C SER A 413 -11.18 25.37 14.49
N VAL A 414 -12.46 25.77 14.38
CA VAL A 414 -12.87 27.17 14.27
C VAL A 414 -12.70 27.86 15.62
N ARG A 415 -12.08 29.04 15.62
CA ARG A 415 -11.78 29.80 16.83
C ARG A 415 -13.04 30.42 17.42
N ALA A 416 -13.00 30.63 18.74
CA ALA A 416 -14.11 31.17 19.52
C ALA A 416 -14.63 32.52 18.99
N ASP A 417 -13.75 33.39 18.52
CA ASP A 417 -14.09 34.71 18.00
C ASP A 417 -15.01 34.65 16.77
N LEU A 418 -14.75 33.70 15.87
CA LEU A 418 -15.59 33.51 14.69
C LEU A 418 -16.93 32.84 15.04
N VAL A 419 -16.93 31.88 15.97
CA VAL A 419 -18.17 31.28 16.46
C VAL A 419 -19.06 32.35 17.11
N TRP A 420 -18.48 33.22 17.93
CA TRP A 420 -19.15 34.37 18.52
C TRP A 420 -19.82 35.26 17.45
N LYS A 421 -19.05 35.67 16.44
CA LYS A 421 -19.52 36.50 15.32
C LYS A 421 -20.73 35.87 14.64
N GLY A 422 -20.62 34.60 14.22
CA GLY A 422 -21.69 33.90 13.50
C GLY A 422 -22.97 33.71 14.33
N LEU A 423 -22.84 33.41 15.63
CA LEU A 423 -24.01 33.28 16.50
C LEU A 423 -24.72 34.64 16.73
N LYS A 424 -23.96 35.73 16.87
CA LYS A 424 -24.52 37.08 16.99
C LYS A 424 -25.27 37.50 15.72
N GLU A 425 -24.70 37.26 14.54
CA GLU A 425 -25.35 37.53 13.26
C GLU A 425 -26.67 36.76 13.09
N ARG A 426 -26.73 35.53 13.61
CA ARG A 426 -27.88 34.66 13.39
C ARG A 426 -29.10 34.98 14.25
N VAL A 427 -28.92 35.32 15.52
CA VAL A 427 -30.05 35.46 16.48
C VAL A 427 -29.94 36.66 17.42
N GLY A 428 -28.83 37.40 17.42
CA GLY A 428 -28.62 38.61 18.25
C GLY A 428 -28.47 38.35 19.76
N LYS A 429 -29.17 37.35 20.32
CA LYS A 429 -29.13 36.95 21.74
C LYS A 429 -28.61 35.53 21.91
N LEU A 430 -27.43 35.41 22.52
CA LEU A 430 -26.73 34.14 22.70
C LEU A 430 -27.32 33.25 23.80
N SER A 431 -28.16 33.83 24.67
CA SER A 431 -28.90 33.10 25.70
C SER A 431 -29.80 32.00 25.12
N GLN A 432 -30.25 32.13 23.87
CA GLN A 432 -31.02 31.09 23.17
C GLN A 432 -30.21 29.81 22.92
N PHE A 433 -28.88 29.92 22.91
CA PHE A 433 -27.96 28.79 22.87
C PHE A 433 -27.40 28.47 24.26
N GLY A 434 -28.08 28.85 25.35
CA GLY A 434 -27.66 28.58 26.72
C GLY A 434 -26.27 29.12 27.05
N VAL A 435 -25.85 30.21 26.39
CA VAL A 435 -24.60 30.92 26.67
C VAL A 435 -24.93 32.11 27.55
N GLU A 436 -24.34 32.14 28.75
CA GLU A 436 -24.47 33.25 29.70
C GLU A 436 -23.40 34.31 29.39
N GLY A 437 -23.72 35.26 28.51
CA GLY A 437 -22.81 36.36 28.16
C GLY A 437 -23.17 37.06 26.85
N GLU A 438 -23.10 38.39 26.83
CA GLU A 438 -23.39 39.22 25.64
C GLU A 438 -22.18 39.99 25.10
N THR A 439 -21.02 39.90 25.77
CA THR A 439 -19.71 40.39 25.32
C THR A 439 -18.76 39.26 24.86
N ARG A 440 -17.83 39.58 23.96
CA ARG A 440 -16.88 38.61 23.38
C ARG A 440 -16.04 37.94 24.47
N GLU A 441 -15.57 38.71 25.44
CA GLU A 441 -14.74 38.24 26.55
C GLU A 441 -15.47 37.21 27.42
N GLN A 442 -16.77 37.43 27.68
CA GLN A 442 -17.60 36.47 28.43
C GLN A 442 -17.75 35.14 27.68
N PHE A 443 -17.92 35.19 26.36
CA PHE A 443 -17.99 33.96 25.56
C PHE A 443 -16.66 33.25 25.43
N GLU A 444 -15.54 33.97 25.28
CA GLU A 444 -14.22 33.34 25.27
C GLU A 444 -13.93 32.68 26.63
N GLY A 445 -14.42 33.26 27.74
CA GLY A 445 -14.46 32.62 29.06
C GLY A 445 -15.27 31.32 29.06
N PHE A 446 -16.54 31.38 28.65
CA PHE A 446 -17.42 30.21 28.51
C PHE A 446 -16.80 29.14 27.61
N TRP A 447 -16.27 29.53 26.46
CA TRP A 447 -15.70 28.66 25.44
C TRP A 447 -14.53 27.85 26.00
N ARG A 448 -13.64 28.48 26.78
CA ARG A 448 -12.50 27.80 27.42
C ARG A 448 -12.94 26.68 28.38
N GLY A 449 -14.02 26.89 29.15
CA GLY A 449 -14.58 25.87 30.04
C GLY A 449 -15.56 24.89 29.39
N CYS A 450 -15.94 25.13 28.14
CA CYS A 450 -16.96 24.36 27.43
C CYS A 450 -16.43 23.00 26.93
N VAL A 451 -17.21 21.94 27.13
CA VAL A 451 -16.91 20.61 26.58
C VAL A 451 -17.00 20.57 25.05
N ASP A 452 -16.23 19.69 24.42
CA ASP A 452 -16.08 19.63 22.95
C ASP A 452 -17.39 19.40 22.19
N SER A 453 -18.31 18.59 22.74
CA SER A 453 -19.62 18.33 22.13
C SER A 453 -20.47 19.60 22.01
N ARG A 454 -20.37 20.49 23.02
CA ARG A 454 -21.08 21.77 23.04
C ARG A 454 -20.40 22.79 22.13
N ARG A 455 -19.06 22.86 22.11
CA ARG A 455 -18.31 23.68 21.13
C ARG A 455 -18.66 23.30 19.70
N ALA A 456 -18.70 22.00 19.41
CA ALA A 456 -19.06 21.49 18.08
C ALA A 456 -20.49 21.91 17.68
N THR A 457 -21.44 21.85 18.61
CA THR A 457 -22.82 22.32 18.37
C THR A 457 -22.85 23.80 18.04
N LEU A 458 -22.25 24.65 18.87
CA LEU A 458 -22.23 26.09 18.66
C LEU A 458 -21.52 26.47 17.35
N THR A 459 -20.44 25.78 16.99
CA THR A 459 -19.74 25.99 15.72
C THR A 459 -20.65 25.69 14.54
N ARG A 460 -21.39 24.57 14.56
CA ARG A 460 -22.35 24.25 13.50
C ARG A 460 -23.39 25.34 13.37
N GLU A 461 -23.93 25.82 14.48
CA GLU A 461 -24.95 26.89 14.45
C GLU A 461 -24.40 28.22 13.93
N ALA A 462 -23.12 28.53 14.15
CA ALA A 462 -22.48 29.76 13.68
C ALA A 462 -22.21 29.75 12.15
N LEU A 463 -21.91 28.59 11.58
CA LEU A 463 -21.45 28.45 10.19
C LEU A 463 -22.58 28.04 9.23
N GLN A 464 -23.72 28.72 9.29
CA GLN A 464 -24.91 28.45 8.47
C GLN A 464 -25.09 29.41 7.27
N SER A 465 -24.17 30.35 7.05
CA SER A 465 -24.16 31.24 5.87
C SER A 465 -22.92 31.01 5.02
N ARG A 466 -22.98 31.35 3.72
CA ARG A 466 -21.84 31.24 2.79
C ARG A 466 -20.63 32.01 3.30
N GLU A 467 -20.85 33.24 3.79
CA GLU A 467 -19.81 34.11 4.34
C GLU A 467 -19.13 33.50 5.57
N MET A 468 -19.91 33.10 6.58
CA MET A 468 -19.37 32.54 7.81
C MET A 468 -18.65 31.21 7.56
N LEU A 469 -19.22 30.33 6.72
CA LEU A 469 -18.58 29.07 6.34
C LEU A 469 -17.24 29.32 5.65
N ARG A 470 -17.19 30.25 4.68
CA ARG A 470 -15.97 30.63 3.98
C ARG A 470 -14.92 31.18 4.94
N GLU A 471 -15.29 32.10 5.83
CA GLU A 471 -14.39 32.63 6.87
C GLU A 471 -13.88 31.52 7.79
N GLY A 472 -14.74 30.56 8.15
CA GLY A 472 -14.37 29.41 8.98
C GLY A 472 -13.32 28.54 8.30
N VAL A 473 -13.51 28.22 7.02
CA VAL A 473 -12.52 27.48 6.24
C VAL A 473 -11.20 28.25 6.18
N MET A 474 -11.22 29.53 5.79
CA MET A 474 -10.01 30.36 5.69
C MET A 474 -9.26 30.45 7.03
N GLN A 475 -9.97 30.65 8.14
CA GLN A 475 -9.38 30.71 9.48
C GLN A 475 -8.70 29.40 9.87
N VAL A 476 -9.32 28.25 9.57
CA VAL A 476 -8.72 26.94 9.86
C VAL A 476 -7.47 26.71 9.02
N LEU A 477 -7.51 27.03 7.72
CA LEU A 477 -6.33 26.90 6.85
C LEU A 477 -5.18 27.81 7.32
N GLN A 478 -5.49 29.04 7.73
CA GLN A 478 -4.53 29.97 8.30
C GLN A 478 -3.89 29.41 9.58
N THR A 479 -4.70 28.85 10.48
CA THR A 479 -4.20 28.26 11.73
C THR A 479 -3.37 26.99 11.46
N CYS A 480 -3.64 26.25 10.38
CA CYS A 480 -2.79 25.16 9.92
C CYS A 480 -1.45 25.66 9.40
N PHE A 481 -1.48 26.67 8.54
CA PHE A 481 -0.28 27.28 7.97
C PHE A 481 0.66 27.85 9.05
N GLU A 482 0.10 28.53 10.05
CA GLU A 482 0.84 29.06 11.21
C GLU A 482 1.49 27.97 12.07
N ASP A 483 0.90 26.77 12.10
CA ASP A 483 1.42 25.59 12.82
C ASP A 483 2.42 24.79 11.96
N GLY A 484 2.89 25.33 10.83
CA GLY A 484 3.85 24.67 9.94
C GLY A 484 3.27 23.51 9.13
N VAL A 485 1.94 23.41 9.03
CA VAL A 485 1.27 22.44 8.17
C VAL A 485 1.31 22.96 6.73
N ILE A 486 1.87 22.18 5.81
CA ILE A 486 1.93 22.54 4.39
C ILE A 486 0.93 21.76 3.54
N TYR A 487 0.41 20.65 4.06
CA TYR A 487 -0.68 19.88 3.44
C TYR A 487 -1.77 19.55 4.46
N VAL A 488 -3.04 19.81 4.12
CA VAL A 488 -4.17 19.47 4.99
C VAL A 488 -5.30 18.80 4.21
N GLU A 489 -5.88 17.75 4.78
CA GLU A 489 -7.19 17.23 4.38
C GLU A 489 -8.26 17.78 5.33
N LEU A 490 -9.01 18.77 4.84
CA LEU A 490 -10.06 19.44 5.60
C LEU A 490 -11.33 18.57 5.60
N ALA A 491 -11.65 18.00 6.75
CA ALA A 491 -12.84 17.20 6.95
C ALA A 491 -14.06 18.07 7.26
N LEU A 492 -15.07 18.02 6.39
CA LEU A 492 -16.29 18.84 6.47
C LEU A 492 -17.52 17.95 6.37
N ARG A 493 -18.52 18.12 7.25
CA ARG A 493 -19.82 17.43 7.11
C ARG A 493 -20.81 18.37 6.45
N PRO A 494 -21.18 18.19 5.16
CA PRO A 494 -22.02 19.16 4.46
C PRO A 494 -23.36 19.42 5.14
N PHE A 495 -24.03 18.37 5.64
CA PHE A 495 -25.32 18.50 6.35
C PHE A 495 -25.26 19.26 7.66
N SER A 496 -24.06 19.45 8.24
CA SER A 496 -23.90 20.26 9.45
C SER A 496 -24.03 21.76 9.17
N HIS A 497 -23.88 22.18 7.91
CA HIS A 497 -23.86 23.59 7.49
C HIS A 497 -25.00 23.94 6.52
N SER A 498 -25.88 22.98 6.22
CA SER A 498 -27.07 23.16 5.40
C SER A 498 -28.38 23.11 6.20
N SER A 499 -28.31 22.98 7.53
CA SER A 499 -29.49 22.73 8.37
C SER A 499 -30.45 23.92 8.46
N SER A 500 -29.96 25.14 8.28
CA SER A 500 -30.80 26.34 8.26
C SER A 500 -31.57 26.52 6.93
N GLY A 501 -31.35 25.68 5.92
CA GLY A 501 -31.93 25.81 4.58
C GLY A 501 -31.37 26.96 3.73
N LYS A 502 -30.36 27.69 4.22
CA LYS A 502 -29.73 28.82 3.49
C LYS A 502 -28.71 28.37 2.45
N MET A 503 -28.22 27.15 2.56
CA MET A 503 -27.32 26.50 1.63
C MET A 503 -27.73 25.04 1.50
N THR A 504 -27.60 24.49 0.31
CA THR A 504 -27.64 23.05 0.07
C THR A 504 -26.30 22.40 0.47
N PRO A 505 -26.26 21.08 0.68
CA PRO A 505 -25.01 20.36 0.92
C PRO A 505 -23.96 20.52 -0.19
N GLU A 506 -24.41 20.73 -1.44
CA GLU A 506 -23.52 20.96 -2.58
C GLU A 506 -22.89 22.35 -2.52
N GLU A 507 -23.70 23.39 -2.27
CA GLU A 507 -23.19 24.75 -2.08
C GLU A 507 -22.20 24.85 -0.90
N VAL A 508 -22.40 24.06 0.15
CA VAL A 508 -21.44 23.95 1.26
C VAL A 508 -20.08 23.42 0.80
N ILE A 509 -20.06 22.45 -0.11
CA ILE A 509 -18.82 21.92 -0.72
C ILE A 509 -18.19 22.98 -1.64
N GLU A 510 -18.98 23.64 -2.49
CA GLU A 510 -18.51 24.71 -3.37
C GLU A 510 -17.85 25.84 -2.60
N VAL A 511 -18.50 26.35 -1.54
CA VAL A 511 -17.95 27.42 -0.68
C VAL A 511 -16.60 27.01 -0.08
N ALA A 512 -16.46 25.76 0.36
CA ALA A 512 -15.21 25.26 0.90
C ALA A 512 -14.11 25.15 -0.17
N LEU A 513 -14.44 24.67 -1.38
CA LEU A 513 -13.51 24.60 -2.51
C LEU A 513 -13.04 25.98 -2.98
N ASP A 514 -13.95 26.96 -3.01
CA ASP A 514 -13.64 28.35 -3.35
C ASP A 514 -12.69 28.96 -2.33
N ALA A 515 -12.96 28.78 -1.04
CA ALA A 515 -12.09 29.23 0.05
C ALA A 515 -10.69 28.60 -0.05
N ILE A 516 -10.61 27.29 -0.28
CA ILE A 516 -9.33 26.58 -0.48
C ILE A 516 -8.55 27.17 -1.66
N THR A 517 -9.24 27.39 -2.78
CA THR A 517 -8.64 27.94 -4.00
C THR A 517 -8.09 29.34 -3.75
N GLU A 518 -8.82 30.18 -3.01
CA GLU A 518 -8.38 31.53 -2.66
C GLU A 518 -7.20 31.54 -1.68
N PHE A 519 -7.25 30.69 -0.66
CA PHE A 519 -6.15 30.55 0.29
C PHE A 519 -4.85 30.18 -0.45
N LYS A 520 -4.93 29.20 -1.37
CA LYS A 520 -3.78 28.77 -2.18
C LYS A 520 -3.19 29.89 -3.06
N LYS A 521 -4.02 30.83 -3.55
CA LYS A 521 -3.52 31.99 -4.31
C LYS A 521 -2.59 32.89 -3.48
N HIS A 522 -2.87 33.03 -2.18
CA HIS A 522 -2.06 33.81 -1.24
C HIS A 522 -0.92 32.99 -0.62
N HIS A 523 -1.05 31.67 -0.58
CA HIS A 523 -0.09 30.72 0.00
C HIS A 523 0.27 29.61 -1.00
N PRO A 524 1.10 29.89 -2.03
CA PRO A 524 1.38 28.93 -3.11
C PRO A 524 2.10 27.65 -2.68
N GLN A 525 2.72 27.65 -1.49
CA GLN A 525 3.38 26.48 -0.90
C GLN A 525 2.45 25.66 0.01
N PHE A 526 1.16 25.99 0.04
CA PHE A 526 0.15 25.30 0.84
C PHE A 526 -0.77 24.49 -0.07
N TRP A 527 -0.96 23.22 0.29
CA TRP A 527 -1.83 22.29 -0.40
C TRP A 527 -2.99 21.90 0.51
N CYS A 528 -4.19 21.78 -0.06
CA CYS A 528 -5.36 21.34 0.70
C CYS A 528 -6.23 20.41 -0.15
N GLY A 529 -6.59 19.27 0.44
CA GLY A 529 -7.65 18.41 -0.02
C GLY A 529 -8.94 18.65 0.78
N LEU A 530 -10.08 18.74 0.11
CA LEU A 530 -11.38 18.71 0.78
C LEU A 530 -11.83 17.25 0.95
N LEU A 531 -12.21 16.89 2.17
CA LEU A 531 -12.70 15.57 2.53
C LEU A 531 -14.13 15.69 3.09
N PRO A 532 -15.18 15.66 2.25
CA PRO A 532 -16.55 15.57 2.74
C PRO A 532 -16.70 14.29 3.56
N HIS A 533 -17.32 14.40 4.74
CA HIS A 533 -17.63 13.24 5.55
C HIS A 533 -19.10 13.18 5.92
N ILE A 534 -19.54 11.97 6.25
CA ILE A 534 -20.85 11.69 6.81
C ILE A 534 -20.71 11.23 8.25
N SER A 535 -21.79 11.35 9.01
CA SER A 535 -21.95 10.80 10.35
C SER A 535 -23.00 9.70 10.32
N LEU A 536 -22.58 8.45 10.53
CA LEU A 536 -23.49 7.30 10.49
C LEU A 536 -24.59 7.34 11.57
N ALA A 537 -24.34 8.06 12.65
CA ALA A 537 -25.32 8.30 13.72
C ALA A 537 -26.35 9.40 13.40
N LEU A 538 -26.08 10.24 12.38
CA LEU A 538 -26.86 11.46 12.11
C LEU A 538 -27.36 11.57 10.67
N ASP A 539 -26.74 10.88 9.72
CA ASP A 539 -27.08 10.89 8.31
C ASP A 539 -27.79 9.59 7.93
N ASP A 540 -28.99 9.72 7.36
CA ASP A 540 -29.71 8.59 6.80
C ASP A 540 -29.07 8.10 5.47
N PRO A 541 -29.41 6.90 4.98
CA PRO A 541 -28.83 6.36 3.76
C PRO A 541 -29.05 7.22 2.50
N VAL A 542 -30.15 7.98 2.42
CA VAL A 542 -30.44 8.87 1.28
C VAL A 542 -29.48 10.05 1.29
N ALA A 543 -29.29 10.66 2.46
CA ALA A 543 -28.32 11.72 2.71
C ALA A 543 -26.90 11.26 2.37
N ILE A 544 -26.48 10.08 2.84
CA ILE A 544 -25.15 9.52 2.56
C ILE A 544 -24.95 9.28 1.05
N ASN A 545 -25.93 8.70 0.37
CA ASN A 545 -25.85 8.45 -1.07
C ASN A 545 -25.79 9.76 -1.88
N LYS A 546 -26.47 10.81 -1.43
CA LYS A 546 -26.39 12.15 -2.03
C LYS A 546 -24.96 12.69 -1.95
N ILE A 547 -24.34 12.68 -0.77
CA ILE A 547 -22.96 13.16 -0.60
C ILE A 547 -21.96 12.31 -1.38
N ALA A 548 -22.12 10.98 -1.39
CA ALA A 548 -21.28 10.10 -2.20
C ALA A 548 -21.36 10.43 -3.69
N THR A 549 -22.55 10.79 -4.18
CA THR A 549 -22.76 11.19 -5.59
C THR A 549 -22.04 12.49 -5.92
N ILE A 550 -22.23 13.53 -5.09
CA ILE A 550 -21.54 14.82 -5.25
C ILE A 550 -20.03 14.61 -5.18
N THR A 551 -19.55 13.83 -4.21
CA THR A 551 -18.12 13.50 -4.05
C THR A 551 -17.54 12.90 -5.32
N ILE A 552 -18.21 11.92 -5.93
CA ILE A 552 -17.75 11.29 -7.18
C ILE A 552 -17.67 12.32 -8.31
N GLU A 553 -18.69 13.16 -8.46
CA GLU A 553 -18.72 14.18 -9.51
C GLU A 553 -17.54 15.16 -9.39
N TYR A 554 -17.32 15.72 -8.20
CA TYR A 554 -16.25 16.69 -7.97
C TYR A 554 -14.85 16.07 -7.97
N PHE A 555 -14.71 14.82 -7.50
CA PHE A 555 -13.47 14.05 -7.59
C PHE A 555 -13.09 13.80 -9.06
N THR A 556 -14.04 13.36 -9.88
CA THR A 556 -13.79 13.04 -11.30
C THR A 556 -13.53 14.28 -12.17
N LYS A 557 -14.01 15.45 -11.75
CA LYS A 557 -13.68 16.75 -12.36
C LYS A 557 -12.26 17.25 -12.04
N GLY A 558 -11.53 16.60 -11.13
CA GLY A 558 -10.16 17.00 -10.76
C GLY A 558 -10.11 18.27 -9.89
N THR A 559 -11.13 18.50 -9.06
CA THR A 559 -11.14 19.60 -8.08
C THR A 559 -10.22 19.31 -6.89
N SER A 560 -10.15 20.20 -5.88
CA SER A 560 -9.41 19.92 -4.65
C SER A 560 -10.10 18.89 -3.74
N LEU A 561 -11.27 18.35 -4.12
CA LEU A 561 -11.89 17.25 -3.40
C LEU A 561 -11.08 15.97 -3.61
N CYS A 562 -10.57 15.38 -2.51
CA CYS A 562 -9.61 14.28 -2.58
C CYS A 562 -10.18 12.91 -2.17
N GLY A 563 -11.30 12.84 -1.45
CA GLY A 563 -11.88 11.58 -0.98
C GLY A 563 -13.17 11.77 -0.18
N MET A 564 -13.56 10.75 0.58
CA MET A 564 -14.74 10.80 1.46
C MET A 564 -14.47 10.14 2.82
N GLY A 565 -14.98 10.75 3.89
CA GLY A 565 -14.89 10.23 5.26
C GLY A 565 -16.18 9.57 5.75
N PHE A 566 -16.06 8.47 6.48
CA PHE A 566 -17.16 7.82 7.20
C PHE A 566 -16.82 7.82 8.69
N TYR A 567 -17.27 8.85 9.41
CA TYR A 567 -16.92 9.12 10.81
C TYR A 567 -18.18 9.23 11.67
N GLY A 568 -18.06 9.42 12.97
CA GLY A 568 -19.19 9.77 13.83
C GLY A 568 -19.00 9.43 15.31
N HIS A 569 -20.10 9.40 16.06
CA HIS A 569 -20.12 8.96 17.46
C HIS A 569 -19.93 7.44 17.63
N GLY A 570 -19.72 6.70 16.54
CA GLY A 570 -19.49 5.27 16.54
C GLY A 570 -19.03 4.77 15.17
N GLU A 571 -18.54 3.54 15.14
CA GLU A 571 -18.15 2.82 13.93
C GLU A 571 -19.32 1.98 13.38
N LEU A 572 -19.30 1.68 12.08
CA LEU A 572 -20.25 0.72 11.49
C LEU A 572 -20.07 -0.65 12.13
N ARG A 573 -21.18 -1.27 12.54
CA ARG A 573 -21.16 -2.69 12.92
C ARG A 573 -21.01 -3.54 11.67
N GLU A 574 -20.38 -4.70 11.81
CA GLU A 574 -20.14 -5.66 10.73
C GLU A 574 -21.38 -5.91 9.84
N ASP A 575 -22.54 -6.15 10.43
CA ASP A 575 -23.78 -6.41 9.66
C ASP A 575 -24.32 -5.17 8.94
N ASP A 576 -23.99 -3.97 9.43
CA ASP A 576 -24.52 -2.73 8.87
C ASP A 576 -23.87 -2.39 7.51
N TYR A 577 -22.64 -2.86 7.25
CA TYR A 577 -21.96 -2.64 5.96
C TYR A 577 -22.76 -3.14 4.76
N LYS A 578 -23.59 -4.18 4.94
CA LYS A 578 -24.43 -4.72 3.86
C LYS A 578 -25.48 -3.69 3.40
N PHE A 579 -26.01 -2.86 4.30
CA PHE A 579 -26.98 -1.81 3.95
C PHE A 579 -26.36 -0.68 3.12
N TYR A 580 -25.08 -0.40 3.34
CA TYR A 580 -24.33 0.65 2.63
C TYR A 580 -23.54 0.13 1.42
N LEU A 581 -23.63 -1.16 1.11
CA LEU A 581 -22.80 -1.82 0.10
C LEU A 581 -22.97 -1.20 -1.29
N SER A 582 -24.17 -0.74 -1.65
CA SER A 582 -24.40 -0.05 -2.92
C SER A 582 -23.61 1.25 -3.03
N ILE A 583 -23.52 2.02 -1.93
CA ILE A 583 -22.78 3.28 -1.84
C ILE A 583 -21.28 3.01 -1.89
N PHE A 584 -20.78 2.07 -1.09
CA PHE A 584 -19.35 1.72 -1.11
C PHE A 584 -18.90 1.16 -2.46
N LYS A 585 -19.71 0.33 -3.12
CA LYS A 585 -19.45 -0.15 -4.48
C LYS A 585 -19.42 1.01 -5.48
N LYS A 586 -20.31 1.99 -5.35
CA LYS A 586 -20.33 3.18 -6.20
C LYS A 586 -19.03 3.99 -6.05
N LEU A 587 -18.57 4.22 -4.82
CA LEU A 587 -17.31 4.90 -4.54
C LEU A 587 -16.10 4.11 -5.07
N THR A 588 -16.06 2.80 -4.81
CA THR A 588 -14.99 1.90 -5.24
C THR A 588 -14.87 1.85 -6.77
N LYS A 589 -16.00 1.74 -7.48
CA LYS A 589 -16.04 1.73 -8.96
C LYS A 589 -15.54 3.04 -9.57
N ASN A 590 -15.72 4.16 -8.88
CA ASN A 590 -15.21 5.46 -9.32
C ASN A 590 -13.84 5.79 -8.71
N HIS A 591 -13.21 4.81 -8.05
CA HIS A 591 -11.87 4.90 -7.44
C HIS A 591 -11.70 6.01 -6.41
N VAL A 592 -12.80 6.51 -5.83
CA VAL A 592 -12.77 7.52 -4.76
C VAL A 592 -12.16 6.89 -3.51
N PRO A 593 -11.07 7.44 -2.96
CA PRO A 593 -10.51 6.95 -1.71
C PRO A 593 -11.43 7.29 -0.54
N VAL A 594 -11.54 6.35 0.40
CA VAL A 594 -12.35 6.53 1.60
C VAL A 594 -11.53 6.27 2.86
N SER A 595 -11.76 7.11 3.87
CA SER A 595 -11.30 6.87 5.23
C SER A 595 -12.52 6.51 6.09
N ILE A 596 -12.41 5.43 6.86
CA ILE A 596 -13.53 4.88 7.63
C ILE A 596 -13.11 4.70 9.08
N GLN A 597 -13.95 5.16 10.00
CA GLN A 597 -13.77 4.88 11.42
C GLN A 597 -14.07 3.41 11.73
N ALA A 598 -13.07 2.65 12.21
CA ALA A 598 -13.22 1.24 12.55
C ALA A 598 -12.12 0.74 13.51
N GLY A 599 -12.42 -0.33 14.26
CA GLY A 599 -11.49 -0.92 15.21
C GLY A 599 -11.27 -0.07 16.47
N MET A 600 -12.11 0.94 16.69
CA MET A 600 -12.08 1.79 17.88
C MET A 600 -12.75 1.08 19.06
N SER A 601 -13.98 0.59 18.89
CA SER A 601 -14.73 -0.12 19.94
C SER A 601 -14.80 -1.62 19.70
N ASN A 602 -14.64 -2.09 18.45
CA ASN A 602 -14.63 -3.51 18.10
C ASN A 602 -13.73 -3.77 16.89
N GLU A 603 -12.70 -4.57 17.10
CA GLU A 603 -11.72 -4.96 16.07
C GLU A 603 -12.32 -5.76 14.91
N LYS A 604 -13.49 -6.39 15.09
CA LYS A 604 -14.21 -7.10 14.03
C LYS A 604 -14.68 -6.19 12.91
N ASN A 605 -14.87 -4.90 13.18
CA ASN A 605 -15.34 -3.93 12.18
C ASN A 605 -14.24 -3.54 11.17
N VAL A 606 -12.96 -3.82 11.46
CA VAL A 606 -11.82 -3.49 10.59
C VAL A 606 -11.91 -4.19 9.24
N ILE A 607 -12.22 -5.49 9.24
CA ILE A 607 -12.23 -6.29 8.00
C ILE A 607 -13.38 -5.87 7.06
N PRO A 608 -14.63 -5.71 7.53
CA PRO A 608 -15.69 -5.10 6.75
C PRO A 608 -15.34 -3.70 6.24
N ALA A 609 -14.70 -2.84 7.05
CA ALA A 609 -14.26 -1.51 6.62
C ALA A 609 -13.33 -1.57 5.40
N LEU A 610 -12.33 -2.44 5.44
CA LEU A 610 -11.37 -2.62 4.36
C LEU A 610 -12.04 -3.26 3.12
N GLN A 611 -12.82 -4.31 3.31
CA GLN A 611 -13.27 -5.16 2.19
C GLN A 611 -14.60 -4.76 1.57
N LEU A 612 -15.57 -4.34 2.38
CA LEU A 612 -16.89 -3.92 1.94
C LEU A 612 -16.93 -2.40 1.80
N GLY A 613 -16.32 -1.69 2.76
CA GLY A 613 -16.20 -0.24 2.76
C GLY A 613 -15.19 0.30 1.75
N GLY A 614 -14.15 -0.47 1.43
CA GLY A 614 -13.06 0.00 0.56
C GLY A 614 -12.13 0.99 1.25
N ALA A 615 -12.07 0.98 2.59
CA ALA A 615 -11.22 1.84 3.40
C ALA A 615 -9.75 1.77 2.93
N ARG A 616 -9.20 2.94 2.57
CA ARG A 616 -7.76 3.10 2.31
C ARG A 616 -7.00 3.56 3.54
N ARG A 617 -7.69 4.20 4.47
CA ARG A 617 -7.20 4.56 5.80
C ARG A 617 -8.27 4.21 6.83
N LEU A 618 -7.83 3.85 8.02
CA LEU A 618 -8.73 3.63 9.13
C LEU A 618 -8.57 4.79 10.11
N SER A 619 -9.69 5.40 10.49
CA SER A 619 -9.69 6.37 11.59
C SER A 619 -9.95 5.63 12.91
N GLY A 620 -9.08 5.86 13.89
CA GLY A 620 -9.09 5.12 15.15
C GLY A 620 -8.30 3.81 15.05
N GLY A 621 -8.88 2.70 15.51
CA GLY A 621 -8.18 1.41 15.54
C GLY A 621 -7.56 1.02 16.89
N THR A 622 -7.99 1.66 17.99
CA THR A 622 -7.46 1.43 19.34
C THR A 622 -7.50 -0.03 19.80
N ARG A 623 -8.36 -0.87 19.24
CA ARG A 623 -8.48 -2.31 19.60
C ARG A 623 -7.81 -3.28 18.63
N ILE A 624 -7.18 -2.79 17.56
CA ILE A 624 -6.52 -3.63 16.56
C ILE A 624 -5.43 -4.53 17.18
N HIS A 625 -4.75 -4.04 18.21
CA HIS A 625 -3.70 -4.77 18.93
C HIS A 625 -4.18 -6.09 19.57
N GLN A 626 -5.50 -6.28 19.72
CA GLN A 626 -6.09 -7.50 20.27
C GLN A 626 -6.06 -8.67 19.28
N VAL A 627 -5.81 -8.43 17.99
CA VAL A 627 -5.84 -9.45 16.94
C VAL A 627 -4.55 -9.36 16.09
N PRO A 628 -3.52 -10.16 16.41
CA PRO A 628 -2.20 -10.10 15.74
C PRO A 628 -2.25 -10.22 14.22
N ARG A 629 -3.16 -11.05 13.66
CA ARG A 629 -3.32 -11.17 12.20
C ARG A 629 -3.74 -9.85 11.53
N LEU A 630 -4.51 -9.00 12.23
CA LEU A 630 -4.89 -7.68 11.69
C LEU A 630 -3.67 -6.76 11.68
N MET A 631 -2.88 -6.77 12.76
CA MET A 631 -1.63 -6.00 12.81
C MET A 631 -0.69 -6.39 11.67
N THR A 632 -0.46 -7.70 11.47
CA THR A 632 0.34 -8.20 10.35
C THR A 632 -0.21 -7.71 9.01
N HIS A 633 -1.52 -7.81 8.79
CA HIS A 633 -2.15 -7.41 7.53
C HIS A 633 -1.99 -5.92 7.24
N LEU A 634 -2.25 -5.06 8.23
CA LEU A 634 -2.11 -3.61 8.09
C LEU A 634 -0.66 -3.21 7.82
N ALA A 635 0.30 -3.81 8.51
CA ALA A 635 1.73 -3.56 8.29
C ALA A 635 2.23 -4.10 6.94
N THR A 636 1.83 -5.32 6.55
CA THR A 636 2.24 -5.94 5.28
C THR A 636 1.78 -5.10 4.09
N HIS A 637 0.56 -4.58 4.13
CA HIS A 637 -0.03 -3.77 3.04
C HIS A 637 0.05 -2.26 3.26
N SER A 638 0.75 -1.81 4.30
CA SER A 638 0.89 -0.39 4.64
C SER A 638 -0.45 0.35 4.72
N ILE A 639 -1.45 -0.26 5.37
CA ILE A 639 -2.76 0.37 5.61
C ILE A 639 -2.61 1.26 6.84
N PRO A 640 -2.71 2.59 6.70
CA PRO A 640 -2.42 3.51 7.78
C PRO A 640 -3.59 3.66 8.76
N LEU A 641 -3.25 3.97 10.01
CA LEU A 641 -4.17 4.39 11.05
C LEU A 641 -4.06 5.90 11.28
N GLU A 642 -5.18 6.61 11.15
CA GLU A 642 -5.31 8.01 11.58
C GLU A 642 -5.55 8.04 13.09
N ILE A 643 -4.59 8.58 13.83
CA ILE A 643 -4.54 8.60 15.29
C ILE A 643 -4.41 10.04 15.80
N GLY A 644 -4.99 10.30 16.95
CA GLY A 644 -4.82 11.53 17.72
C GLY A 644 -5.16 11.25 19.18
N LEU A 645 -4.51 11.95 20.10
CA LEU A 645 -4.60 11.71 21.55
C LEU A 645 -5.87 12.35 22.11
N THR A 646 -7.01 11.82 21.67
CA THR A 646 -8.34 12.22 22.11
C THR A 646 -8.70 11.60 23.46
N ASP A 647 -9.66 12.17 24.19
CA ASP A 647 -10.14 11.61 25.46
C ASP A 647 -10.59 10.14 25.35
N ILE A 648 -11.22 9.78 24.22
CA ILE A 648 -11.65 8.40 23.92
C ILE A 648 -10.44 7.47 23.77
N PHE A 649 -9.40 7.95 23.10
CA PHE A 649 -8.15 7.21 22.96
C PHE A 649 -7.51 6.95 24.33
N GLU A 650 -7.38 7.99 25.16
CA GLU A 650 -6.83 7.88 26.51
C GLU A 650 -7.64 6.93 27.41
N GLU A 651 -8.97 6.92 27.29
CA GLU A 651 -9.84 5.98 28.02
C GLU A 651 -9.61 4.54 27.56
N HIS A 652 -9.49 4.31 26.26
CA HIS A 652 -9.23 2.98 25.71
C HIS A 652 -7.84 2.45 26.07
N GLU A 653 -6.81 3.32 26.10
CA GLU A 653 -5.46 2.93 26.54
C GLU A 653 -5.46 2.43 27.98
N LYS A 654 -6.22 3.06 28.89
CA LYS A 654 -6.35 2.61 30.30
C LYS A 654 -6.95 1.21 30.43
N GLN A 655 -7.70 0.77 29.42
CA GLN A 655 -8.32 -0.56 29.36
C GLN A 655 -7.46 -1.59 28.60
N SER A 656 -6.30 -1.19 28.07
CA SER A 656 -5.40 -2.09 27.36
C SER A 656 -4.71 -3.07 28.31
N TRP A 657 -4.42 -4.27 27.81
CA TRP A 657 -3.64 -5.28 28.53
C TRP A 657 -2.13 -4.98 28.53
N ILE A 658 -1.69 -3.98 27.77
CA ILE A 658 -0.27 -3.61 27.62
C ILE A 658 0.21 -2.96 28.92
N GLN A 659 0.84 -3.76 29.79
CA GLN A 659 1.42 -3.26 31.04
C GLN A 659 2.66 -2.40 30.73
N ASN A 660 2.68 -1.16 31.24
CA ASN A 660 3.79 -0.21 31.11
C ASN A 660 4.14 0.24 29.67
N GLY A 661 3.17 0.27 28.75
CA GLY A 661 3.36 0.74 27.37
C GLY A 661 2.09 1.27 26.73
N SER A 662 2.20 1.82 25.52
CA SER A 662 1.05 2.29 24.73
C SER A 662 0.76 1.36 23.55
N SER A 663 -0.51 1.21 23.17
CA SER A 663 -0.87 0.51 21.93
C SER A 663 -0.24 1.17 20.69
N LEU A 664 0.04 2.47 20.75
CA LEU A 664 0.73 3.21 19.69
C LEU A 664 2.18 2.76 19.53
N ARG A 665 2.90 2.57 20.64
CA ARG A 665 4.26 2.01 20.60
C ARG A 665 4.26 0.63 19.97
N LEU A 666 3.29 -0.20 20.36
CA LEU A 666 3.13 -1.54 19.79
C LEU A 666 2.83 -1.49 18.28
N PHE A 667 2.00 -0.57 17.80
CA PHE A 667 1.75 -0.40 16.37
C PHE A 667 3.01 0.01 15.60
N LEU A 668 3.81 0.93 16.15
CA LEU A 668 5.09 1.35 15.58
C LEU A 668 6.09 0.20 15.49
N ASP A 669 6.23 -0.58 16.58
CA ASP A 669 7.14 -1.74 16.62
C ASP A 669 6.70 -2.84 15.63
N PHE A 670 5.40 -2.95 15.35
CA PHE A 670 4.84 -3.83 14.31
C PHE A 670 4.91 -3.25 12.88
N GLN A 671 5.44 -2.04 12.72
CA GLN A 671 5.53 -1.33 11.44
C GLN A 671 4.16 -1.02 10.81
N ILE A 672 3.13 -0.81 11.61
CA ILE A 672 1.85 -0.27 11.13
C ILE A 672 2.03 1.23 10.91
N PRO A 673 1.72 1.77 9.72
CA PRO A 673 1.84 3.20 9.49
C PRO A 673 0.86 3.99 10.36
N LEU A 674 1.37 4.89 11.19
CA LEU A 674 0.55 5.80 11.98
C LEU A 674 0.60 7.20 11.38
N ILE A 675 -0.56 7.84 11.31
CA ILE A 675 -0.72 9.22 10.84
C ILE A 675 -1.26 10.03 12.00
N VAL A 676 -0.47 11.02 12.42
CA VAL A 676 -0.86 11.93 13.49
C VAL A 676 -1.82 12.96 12.92
N CYS A 677 -3.03 13.00 13.46
CA CYS A 677 -4.08 13.91 13.06
C CYS A 677 -4.44 14.80 14.24
N SER A 678 -4.65 16.08 13.99
CA SER A 678 -5.01 17.00 15.06
C SER A 678 -6.46 16.79 15.53
N PHE A 679 -7.35 16.41 14.61
CA PHE A 679 -8.82 16.48 14.76
C PHE A 679 -9.32 17.86 15.28
N ARG A 680 -8.44 18.88 15.27
CA ARG A 680 -8.31 19.99 16.25
C ARG A 680 -9.47 20.15 17.21
N ARG A 681 -9.40 19.50 18.38
CA ARG A 681 -10.36 19.71 19.48
C ARG A 681 -9.77 20.48 20.67
N LYS A 682 -8.50 20.19 20.99
CA LYS A 682 -7.81 20.75 22.17
C LYS A 682 -6.39 21.24 21.90
N ARG A 683 -5.67 20.64 20.95
CA ARG A 683 -4.25 20.87 20.69
C ARG A 683 -3.99 21.21 19.21
N SER A 684 -2.90 21.92 18.94
CA SER A 684 -2.34 22.04 17.58
C SER A 684 -1.76 20.70 17.13
N LEU A 685 -1.44 20.56 15.83
CA LEU A 685 -0.81 19.34 15.35
C LEU A 685 0.60 19.19 15.93
N SER A 686 1.33 20.30 16.09
CA SER A 686 2.66 20.29 16.73
C SER A 686 2.61 19.80 18.18
N GLU A 687 1.58 20.20 18.92
CA GLU A 687 1.35 19.74 20.29
C GLU A 687 0.98 18.24 20.32
N GLU A 688 0.15 17.76 19.40
CA GLU A 688 -0.16 16.32 19.28
C GLU A 688 1.10 15.48 18.97
N PHE A 689 1.97 15.95 18.06
CA PHE A 689 3.26 15.30 17.82
C PHE A 689 4.13 15.27 19.08
N LEU A 690 4.25 16.39 19.80
CA LEU A 690 5.05 16.46 21.02
C LEU A 690 4.55 15.48 22.09
N GLU A 691 3.24 15.38 22.28
CA GLU A 691 2.66 14.43 23.23
C GLU A 691 2.86 12.98 22.77
N MET A 692 2.77 12.69 21.48
CA MET A 692 3.10 11.36 20.95
C MET A 692 4.57 10.98 21.18
N VAL A 693 5.50 11.92 20.97
CA VAL A 693 6.93 11.75 21.24
C VAL A 693 7.15 11.35 22.69
N LYS A 694 6.50 12.05 23.64
CA LYS A 694 6.59 11.74 25.07
C LYS A 694 5.95 10.39 25.41
N ALA A 695 4.73 10.15 24.94
CA ALA A 695 3.94 8.97 25.28
C ALA A 695 4.57 7.67 24.76
N CYS A 696 5.20 7.71 23.58
CA CYS A 696 5.82 6.55 22.95
C CYS A 696 7.35 6.50 23.09
N SER A 697 7.95 7.46 23.83
CA SER A 697 9.40 7.61 23.98
C SER A 697 10.14 7.60 22.64
N LEU A 698 9.62 8.38 21.68
CA LEU A 698 10.16 8.39 20.32
C LEU A 698 11.47 9.15 20.23
N ASP A 699 12.39 8.63 19.44
CA ASP A 699 13.56 9.40 19.03
C ASP A 699 13.25 10.34 17.85
N ALA A 700 14.23 11.16 17.47
CA ALA A 700 14.11 12.09 16.35
C ALA A 700 13.74 11.39 15.05
N PHE A 701 14.26 10.18 14.84
CA PHE A 701 14.07 9.43 13.62
C PHE A 701 12.65 8.87 13.50
N GLU A 702 12.18 8.18 14.54
CA GLU A 702 10.81 7.68 14.63
C GLU A 702 9.80 8.83 14.47
N THR A 703 10.13 10.00 15.02
CA THR A 703 9.32 11.22 14.89
C THR A 703 9.26 11.72 13.45
N PHE A 704 10.39 11.77 12.74
CA PHE A 704 10.38 12.17 11.33
C PHE A 704 9.67 11.15 10.44
N THR A 705 9.78 9.86 10.72
CA THR A 705 8.99 8.82 10.03
C THR A 705 7.49 9.04 10.23
N LEU A 706 7.06 9.35 11.45
CA LEU A 706 5.66 9.70 11.73
C LEU A 706 5.20 10.95 10.96
N ILE A 707 6.03 11.99 10.89
CA ILE A 707 5.72 13.19 10.10
C ILE A 707 5.62 12.84 8.60
N ALA A 708 6.54 12.02 8.09
CA ALA A 708 6.58 11.60 6.69
C ALA A 708 5.33 10.80 6.28
N ASN A 709 4.76 10.00 7.18
CA ASN A 709 3.54 9.22 6.92
C ASN A 709 2.37 10.10 6.45
N GLY A 710 2.21 11.30 7.04
CA GLY A 710 1.16 12.24 6.61
C GLY A 710 1.31 12.65 5.15
N PHE A 711 2.53 12.82 4.66
CA PHE A 711 2.78 13.13 3.24
C PHE A 711 2.61 11.93 2.32
N TYR A 712 2.87 10.72 2.81
CA TYR A 712 2.84 9.52 1.98
C TYR A 712 1.44 8.98 1.73
N PHE A 713 0.61 8.95 2.77
CA PHE A 713 -0.70 8.30 2.78
C PHE A 713 -1.87 9.25 2.49
N ASN A 714 -1.58 10.47 2.05
CA ASN A 714 -2.63 11.39 1.63
C ASN A 714 -3.37 10.92 0.37
N PHE A 715 -4.54 11.48 0.12
CA PHE A 715 -5.41 11.09 -0.99
C PHE A 715 -5.15 11.84 -2.30
N GLN A 716 -4.14 12.70 -2.38
CA GLN A 716 -3.75 13.32 -3.65
C GLN A 716 -3.19 12.29 -4.63
N PRO A 717 -3.25 12.53 -5.95
CA PRO A 717 -2.57 11.71 -6.94
C PRO A 717 -1.05 11.62 -6.72
N TYR A 718 -0.42 10.54 -7.17
CA TYR A 718 0.99 10.22 -6.92
C TYR A 718 1.95 11.36 -7.27
N GLU A 719 1.77 12.00 -8.44
CA GLU A 719 2.61 13.13 -8.86
C GLU A 719 2.49 14.33 -7.91
N VAL A 720 1.26 14.63 -7.46
CA VAL A 720 1.02 15.70 -6.48
C VAL A 720 1.64 15.36 -5.13
N ARG A 721 1.54 14.10 -4.67
CA ARG A 721 2.20 13.65 -3.43
C ARG A 721 3.71 13.80 -3.50
N LYS A 722 4.30 13.47 -4.66
CA LYS A 722 5.73 13.60 -4.90
C LYS A 722 6.17 15.07 -4.82
N GLU A 723 5.42 16.00 -5.41
CA GLU A 723 5.69 17.43 -5.29
C GLU A 723 5.61 17.95 -3.85
N ILE A 724 4.53 17.58 -3.14
CA ILE A 724 4.33 17.94 -1.72
C ILE A 724 5.50 17.41 -0.89
N PHE A 725 5.86 16.13 -1.08
CA PHE A 725 6.95 15.50 -0.34
C PHE A 725 8.30 16.15 -0.65
N ASP A 726 8.59 16.47 -1.90
CA ASP A 726 9.82 17.19 -2.26
C ASP A 726 9.89 18.61 -1.67
N CYS A 727 8.74 19.28 -1.52
CA CYS A 727 8.65 20.55 -0.82
C CYS A 727 8.95 20.38 0.68
N ALA A 728 8.25 19.46 1.34
CA ALA A 728 8.49 19.11 2.75
C ALA A 728 9.96 18.77 2.99
N ARG A 729 10.57 18.01 2.08
CA ARG A 729 11.97 17.62 2.12
C ARG A 729 12.92 18.80 2.15
N LYS A 730 12.71 19.76 1.24
CA LYS A 730 13.53 20.99 1.16
C LYS A 730 13.36 21.85 2.42
N MET A 731 12.14 21.96 2.94
CA MET A 731 11.85 22.72 4.15
C MET A 731 12.50 22.12 5.39
N LEU A 732 12.37 20.80 5.61
CA LEU A 732 13.02 20.14 6.75
C LEU A 732 14.54 20.26 6.68
N ALA A 733 15.13 20.04 5.50
CA ALA A 733 16.57 20.18 5.32
C ALA A 733 17.06 21.58 5.68
N LYS A 734 16.26 22.62 5.37
CA LYS A 734 16.53 24.00 5.78
C LYS A 734 16.44 24.17 7.30
N VAL A 735 15.33 23.75 7.93
CA VAL A 735 15.13 23.87 9.38
C VAL A 735 16.26 23.19 10.16
N LEU A 736 16.64 21.97 9.77
CA LEU A 736 17.73 21.24 10.40
C LEU A 736 19.08 21.97 10.21
N LYS A 737 19.35 22.48 9.01
CA LYS A 737 20.56 23.25 8.72
C LYS A 737 20.65 24.53 9.57
N ASP A 738 19.54 25.26 9.70
CA ASP A 738 19.48 26.52 10.45
C ASP A 738 19.73 26.30 11.96
N ARG A 739 19.47 25.08 12.47
CA ARG A 739 19.83 24.64 13.83
C ARG A 739 21.22 24.01 13.96
N GLY A 740 22.05 24.07 12.91
CA GLY A 740 23.38 23.45 12.90
C GLY A 740 23.39 21.93 12.72
N ILE A 741 22.23 21.32 12.42
CA ILE A 741 22.06 19.86 12.27
C ILE A 741 22.25 19.49 10.79
N THR A 742 23.51 19.36 10.37
CA THR A 742 23.85 19.14 8.95
C THR A 742 23.96 17.65 8.56
N SER A 743 24.22 16.76 9.52
CA SER A 743 24.37 15.30 9.29
C SER A 743 23.01 14.59 9.11
N LEU A 744 21.99 15.03 9.86
CA LEU A 744 20.66 14.43 9.85
C LEU A 744 19.87 14.81 8.59
N GLY A 745 19.95 16.06 8.11
CA GLY A 745 19.11 16.56 7.01
C GLY A 745 19.23 15.82 5.67
N LYS A 746 20.36 15.17 5.39
CA LYS A 746 20.53 14.29 4.21
C LYS A 746 20.00 12.87 4.43
N ARG A 747 19.86 12.44 5.69
CA ARG A 747 19.59 11.06 6.12
C ARG A 747 18.18 10.84 6.68
N VAL A 748 17.52 11.89 7.19
CA VAL A 748 16.12 11.83 7.68
C VAL A 748 15.16 11.40 6.57
N TRP A 749 15.45 11.80 5.34
CA TRP A 749 14.66 11.46 4.15
C TRP A 749 15.18 10.23 3.41
N CYS A 750 16.22 9.60 3.97
CA CYS A 750 16.54 8.22 3.64
C CYS A 750 15.63 7.23 4.41
N VAL A 751 14.58 7.73 5.07
CA VAL A 751 13.53 6.99 5.80
C VAL A 751 12.19 7.62 5.48
#